data_AF-A0A519NSU1-F1
#
_entry.id   AF-A0A519NSU1-F1
#
_cell.length_a   1.000
_cell.length_b   1.000
_cell.length_c   1.000
_cell.angle_alpha   90.00
_cell.angle_beta   90.00
_cell.angle_gamma   90.00
#
_symmetry.space_group_name_H-M   'P 1'
#
loop_
_entity.id
_entity.type
_entity.pdbx_description
1 polymer ?
#
loop_
_entity_poly.entity_id
_entity_poly.type
_entity_poly.pdbx_seq_one_letter_code
_entity_poly.pdbx_strand_id
1 'polypeptide(L)'
;MKKLITHISAALVVFSLPVISFAQDHKQVFEYKGEQNISAPLSVTLSPPFHVTAPAAGSFVRIFTTGQSYVDCPSFVSAASGNQNYIITRVFKSAGIDPNNLAGRSVCDVNETIQYIDGLGRPLQSVQTKASPGFNDIVQPVAYDAFGREEFKYQPYVIAGGNGAYRTQGISEQASFYQGQSTTSSIQQTGSPFSRTVFEASPLNRVMEQGSPGAAWQPVPNSATGHTVKMDHGTNTGGDVKLWRINPNVNGASATGHYGAGKLYKITSRDENWVQGDGRAGTTDEFKDFEGRVVLRRAWETDAKGLSTYYVYDDLGDLRYVLPPAVNENGQAAMSSFSEGDAVFNQFIYAYHYDGRKRLIEKKVPGKGWEEMVYNPLDQMVLTRDEVQKNNAQWLFTKYDALGRVVMTGLYTDGTGRAALQGAINIEQNHWEVRPQGGDYSNNSFPRNIAYYHSISYYDGYDFPGNSFGQPSGSQAGGGRTKGLLTGSKITVLGTGTMLLTVNYYDQEGRVVQSKSENHLGGNDVVSNSYNFAGELTGSIRVHTLNGVATTVANRYEYDHAGRRRAVFEQINNQDEVVLSSLDYNELGQLEKKKLHNGLQETRFGYNERGWLKSSTSDAFSMALKYNDGNLPQWNGNIANQYWGSATSFPNVYSYDYDKLNRLKSGLSTGVGMSEVLTYDEMGNIKTLDRDQTGANLYHYTGNRLISVDNVAGTFGYDANGNASTDGRNGMTLTYNYLNLPATANRTGASLAYTYNAAGEKLTKNFNGSLRHYADGIEYNGNVIELIRTEEGVAQNNGGTFTYHYNLSDHLGNVRYSFDIYNGAVRRLQQDDYYAFGLRKSVLPVATTNKYLYNGKEVQDELGGQYDYGARFYDPVIARWNVVDPLAEKMRRHSPYNYGYSNPIRFVDSDGMMPNDWVMGKNNKPYWDDKATSQATTKEGETYLGKSVQYETKGGYDITLNPDKTWNYTGSDMSDKTPLGSRWSDFQKALGAMQPALKTAEVTGEILAGIAGGGIAGGEIGAAYLVGQAGRNASFVATLAETSAARAGAFFEGASYTGKVINQMNAAGDLYHGFPSLVDDVAAKSGQWFLRAGKDGEVYQWLTAPGTIETKKGIVKGVFEYIKDSSGQINHRLFNVP
;
A
#
# COMPACT_ATOMS: atom_id res chain seq x y z
N MET A 1 -37.71 -7.36 72.63
CA MET A 1 -38.99 -6.70 72.27
C MET A 1 -38.83 -6.12 70.89
N LYS A 2 -39.74 -6.18 69.91
CA LYS A 2 -41.04 -6.83 69.68
C LYS A 2 -41.34 -6.48 68.20
N LYS A 3 -41.82 -7.46 67.41
CA LYS A 3 -42.70 -7.34 66.22
C LYS A 3 -42.17 -6.58 64.97
N LEU A 4 -42.00 -7.24 63.82
CA LEU A 4 -43.00 -7.63 62.78
C LEU A 4 -43.33 -6.49 61.77
N ILE A 5 -43.04 -6.74 60.47
CA ILE A 5 -43.93 -6.52 59.27
C ILE A 5 -44.18 -5.03 58.88
N THR A 6 -43.97 -4.48 57.66
CA THR A 6 -43.97 -4.98 56.26
C THR A 6 -43.67 -3.86 55.23
N HIS A 7 -43.24 -4.25 54.01
CA HIS A 7 -43.25 -3.54 52.68
C HIS A 7 -42.19 -2.42 52.52
N ILE A 8 -41.29 -2.42 51.53
CA ILE A 8 -41.45 -2.50 50.07
C ILE A 8 -40.20 -3.15 49.42
N SER A 9 -40.43 -3.99 48.40
CA SER A 9 -39.43 -4.65 47.55
C SER A 9 -39.01 -3.81 46.33
N ALA A 10 -37.83 -4.14 45.81
CA ALA A 10 -37.26 -3.85 44.47
C ALA A 10 -36.64 -2.44 44.25
N ALA A 11 -35.44 -2.27 43.71
CA ALA A 11 -34.43 -3.19 43.18
C ALA A 11 -33.05 -2.50 43.25
N LEU A 12 -32.05 -3.17 43.84
CA LEU A 12 -30.66 -2.76 43.76
C LEU A 12 -30.04 -3.57 42.61
N VAL A 13 -29.84 -2.94 41.45
CA VAL A 13 -29.10 -3.53 40.34
C VAL A 13 -27.62 -3.54 40.75
N VAL A 14 -27.13 -4.73 41.13
CA VAL A 14 -25.72 -4.99 41.31
C VAL A 14 -25.07 -4.94 39.93
N PHE A 15 -24.17 -3.98 39.72
CA PHE A 15 -23.24 -3.97 38.59
C PHE A 15 -22.38 -5.23 38.67
N SER A 16 -22.72 -6.25 37.88
CA SER A 16 -21.79 -7.34 37.57
C SER A 16 -20.76 -6.79 36.59
N LEU A 17 -19.56 -6.49 37.08
CA LEU A 17 -18.36 -6.43 36.24
C LEU A 17 -18.25 -7.77 35.50
N PRO A 18 -18.12 -7.82 34.16
CA PRO A 18 -17.80 -9.06 33.49
C PRO A 18 -16.39 -9.45 33.93
N VAL A 19 -16.31 -10.53 34.71
CA VAL A 19 -15.06 -11.26 34.88
C VAL A 19 -14.75 -11.84 33.51
N ILE A 20 -13.79 -11.23 32.82
CA ILE A 20 -13.16 -11.80 31.63
C ILE A 20 -12.52 -13.11 32.10
N SER A 21 -13.07 -14.26 31.71
CA SER A 21 -12.43 -15.54 32.01
C SER A 21 -11.22 -15.66 31.09
N PHE A 22 -10.02 -15.45 31.64
CA PHE A 22 -8.80 -15.91 31.00
C PHE A 22 -8.90 -17.43 30.78
N ALA A 23 -8.27 -17.93 29.72
CA ALA A 23 -7.92 -19.34 29.65
C ALA A 23 -7.25 -19.72 30.98
N GLN A 24 -7.64 -20.86 31.58
CA GLN A 24 -7.11 -21.27 32.87
C GLN A 24 -5.57 -21.38 32.78
N ASP A 25 -4.86 -20.42 33.38
CA ASP A 25 -3.39 -20.37 33.42
C ASP A 25 -2.79 -21.72 33.86
N HIS A 26 -3.54 -22.43 34.69
CA HIS A 26 -3.26 -23.78 35.15
C HIS A 26 -4.39 -24.72 34.74
N LYS A 27 -4.10 -25.74 33.92
CA LYS A 27 -5.06 -26.78 33.56
C LYS A 27 -4.83 -28.03 34.38
N GLN A 28 -5.82 -28.41 35.19
CA GLN A 28 -5.79 -29.68 35.91
C GLN A 28 -6.58 -30.73 35.14
N VAL A 29 -5.96 -31.89 34.88
CA VAL A 29 -6.55 -32.96 34.07
C VAL A 29 -6.65 -34.23 34.90
N PHE A 30 -7.88 -34.72 35.06
CA PHE A 30 -8.18 -35.92 35.85
C PHE A 30 -8.40 -37.17 34.97
N GLU A 31 -8.75 -36.98 33.70
CA GLU A 31 -9.03 -38.06 32.73
C GLU A 31 -8.59 -37.65 31.32
N TYR A 32 -8.14 -38.61 30.50
CA TYR A 32 -7.76 -38.39 29.11
C TYR A 32 -8.99 -38.51 28.19
N LYS A 33 -9.28 -37.48 27.39
CA LYS A 33 -10.47 -37.44 26.52
C LYS A 33 -10.19 -37.70 25.03
N GLY A 34 -9.03 -38.27 24.70
CA GLY A 34 -8.62 -38.48 23.30
C GLY A 34 -7.96 -37.26 22.65
N GLU A 35 -7.54 -36.26 23.44
CA GLU A 35 -6.95 -35.01 22.97
C GLU A 35 -5.50 -35.23 22.50
N GLN A 36 -5.13 -34.85 21.27
CA GLN A 36 -3.74 -34.98 20.79
C GLN A 36 -2.76 -34.04 21.51
N ASN A 37 -3.25 -32.90 22.02
CA ASN A 37 -2.47 -31.92 22.75
C ASN A 37 -3.23 -31.50 24.02
N ILE A 38 -2.56 -31.58 25.17
CA ILE A 38 -3.03 -31.07 26.45
C ILE A 38 -2.07 -29.97 26.87
N SER A 39 -2.50 -28.71 26.82
CA SER A 39 -1.64 -27.59 27.19
C SER A 39 -2.37 -26.56 28.07
N ALA A 40 -1.56 -25.72 28.73
CA ALA A 40 -2.00 -24.55 29.49
C ALA A 40 -0.90 -23.48 29.50
N PRO A 41 -1.23 -22.20 29.70
CA PRO A 41 -0.26 -21.12 29.71
C PRO A 41 0.90 -21.33 30.69
N LEU A 42 0.61 -21.59 31.97
CA LEU A 42 1.61 -21.68 33.02
C LEU A 42 1.88 -23.11 33.47
N SER A 43 0.84 -23.94 33.66
CA SER A 43 1.05 -25.34 34.05
C SER A 43 -0.06 -26.29 33.62
N VAL A 44 0.29 -27.50 33.21
CA VAL A 44 -0.64 -28.63 33.16
C VAL A 44 -0.37 -29.56 34.34
N THR A 45 -1.37 -29.77 35.19
CA THR A 45 -1.29 -30.66 36.35
C THR A 45 -2.11 -31.93 36.09
N LEU A 46 -1.43 -33.06 35.89
CA LEU A 46 -2.07 -34.36 35.74
C LEU A 46 -2.39 -34.92 37.13
N SER A 47 -3.67 -35.11 37.42
CA SER A 47 -4.13 -35.55 38.73
C SER A 47 -4.66 -36.98 38.65
N PRO A 48 -4.39 -37.84 39.66
CA PRO A 48 -4.93 -39.19 39.68
C PRO A 48 -6.47 -39.20 39.56
N PRO A 49 -7.08 -40.11 38.79
CA PRO A 49 -6.50 -41.28 38.12
C PRO A 49 -6.19 -41.06 36.61
N PHE A 50 -5.55 -39.94 36.22
CA PHE A 50 -5.19 -39.70 34.83
C PHE A 50 -4.33 -40.83 34.23
N HIS A 51 -4.77 -41.39 33.12
CA HIS A 51 -4.04 -42.37 32.31
C HIS A 51 -4.43 -42.22 30.84
N VAL A 52 -3.51 -42.53 29.93
CA VAL A 52 -3.74 -42.51 28.47
C VAL A 52 -4.00 -43.94 28.01
N THR A 53 -5.17 -44.20 27.43
CA THR A 53 -5.50 -45.50 26.82
C THR A 53 -4.75 -45.68 25.51
N ALA A 54 -4.21 -46.88 25.24
CA ALA A 54 -3.38 -47.17 24.08
C ALA A 54 -4.01 -46.65 22.77
N PRO A 55 -3.42 -45.65 22.11
CA PRO A 55 -3.98 -45.09 20.89
C PRO A 55 -3.80 -46.07 19.71
N ALA A 56 -4.61 -45.90 18.66
CA ALA A 56 -4.36 -46.57 17.38
C ALA A 56 -2.92 -46.27 16.90
N ALA A 57 -2.28 -47.25 16.25
CA ALA A 57 -0.90 -47.14 15.78
C ALA A 57 -0.67 -45.82 15.00
N GLY A 58 0.25 -44.99 15.49
CA GLY A 58 0.57 -43.68 14.91
C GLY A 58 -0.05 -42.45 15.60
N SER A 59 -0.83 -42.61 16.67
CA SER A 59 -1.38 -41.48 17.44
C SER A 59 -0.51 -41.13 18.66
N PHE A 60 -0.31 -39.84 18.94
CA PHE A 60 0.48 -39.33 20.06
C PHE A 60 -0.32 -38.33 20.92
N VAL A 61 0.06 -38.19 22.19
CA VAL A 61 -0.42 -37.15 23.12
C VAL A 61 0.78 -36.29 23.51
N ARG A 62 0.68 -34.97 23.33
CA ARG A 62 1.66 -34.01 23.86
C ARG A 62 1.09 -33.24 25.03
N ILE A 63 1.91 -33.07 26.07
CA ILE A 63 1.55 -32.29 27.26
C ILE A 63 2.63 -31.22 27.44
N PHE A 64 2.27 -29.95 27.36
CA PHE A 64 3.23 -28.85 27.38
C PHE A 64 2.62 -27.55 27.89
N THR A 65 3.47 -26.66 28.42
CA THR A 65 3.07 -25.29 28.73
C THR A 65 3.24 -24.42 27.50
N THR A 66 2.34 -23.46 27.29
CA THR A 66 2.40 -22.55 26.12
C THR A 66 3.10 -21.23 26.43
N GLY A 67 3.42 -20.95 27.70
CA GLY A 67 3.85 -19.62 28.15
C GLY A 67 2.66 -18.68 28.30
N GLN A 68 2.90 -17.40 28.63
CA GLN A 68 1.84 -16.38 28.60
C GLN A 68 1.18 -16.38 27.22
N SER A 69 -0.16 -16.44 27.20
CA SER A 69 -0.97 -16.41 25.99
C SER A 69 -2.15 -15.46 26.14
N TYR A 70 -2.47 -14.75 25.07
CA TYR A 70 -3.55 -13.77 24.98
C TYR A 70 -4.70 -14.25 24.08
N VAL A 71 -4.70 -15.52 23.68
CA VAL A 71 -5.68 -16.12 22.77
C VAL A 71 -6.82 -16.76 23.56
N ASP A 72 -8.07 -16.47 23.16
CA ASP A 72 -9.27 -17.11 23.69
C ASP A 72 -10.14 -17.61 22.53
N CYS A 73 -10.64 -18.84 22.67
CA CYS A 73 -11.31 -19.60 21.61
C CYS A 73 -12.64 -20.20 22.09
N PRO A 74 -13.64 -19.38 22.43
CA PRO A 74 -14.97 -19.86 22.80
C PRO A 74 -15.66 -20.59 21.65
N SER A 75 -16.70 -21.36 21.97
CA SER A 75 -17.52 -22.05 20.97
C SER A 75 -18.17 -21.07 19.99
N PHE A 76 -18.11 -21.39 18.70
CA PHE A 76 -18.74 -20.62 17.64
C PHE A 76 -20.23 -20.98 17.52
N VAL A 77 -21.08 -19.95 17.51
CA VAL A 77 -22.53 -20.09 17.37
C VAL A 77 -23.00 -19.17 16.25
N SER A 78 -23.69 -19.76 15.27
CA SER A 78 -24.29 -19.06 14.12
C SER A 78 -25.72 -19.55 13.88
N ALA A 79 -26.63 -18.62 13.66
CA ALA A 79 -28.04 -18.83 13.36
C ALA A 79 -28.55 -17.71 12.45
N ALA A 80 -28.26 -17.83 11.14
CA ALA A 80 -28.78 -16.93 10.12
C ALA A 80 -30.32 -16.90 10.11
N SER A 81 -30.89 -15.73 9.83
CA SER A 81 -32.34 -15.54 9.80
C SER A 81 -32.95 -16.21 8.57
N GLY A 82 -33.67 -17.33 8.76
CA GLY A 82 -34.29 -18.10 7.67
C GLY A 82 -35.45 -17.40 6.94
N ASN A 83 -35.88 -16.22 7.40
CA ASN A 83 -36.90 -15.40 6.74
C ASN A 83 -36.32 -14.30 5.82
N GLN A 84 -35.02 -14.31 5.57
CA GLN A 84 -34.33 -13.38 4.68
C GLN A 84 -33.51 -14.15 3.64
N ASN A 85 -33.31 -13.56 2.47
CA ASN A 85 -32.32 -14.06 1.53
C ASN A 85 -30.92 -13.67 2.02
N TYR A 86 -29.97 -14.59 1.98
CA TYR A 86 -28.60 -14.33 2.41
C TYR A 86 -27.57 -15.19 1.67
N ILE A 87 -26.32 -14.73 1.71
CA ILE A 87 -25.14 -15.50 1.36
C ILE A 87 -24.31 -15.67 2.64
N ILE A 88 -23.99 -16.91 3.00
CA ILE A 88 -23.05 -17.21 4.09
C ILE A 88 -21.71 -17.57 3.49
N THR A 89 -20.68 -16.83 3.88
CA THR A 89 -19.29 -17.17 3.58
C THR A 89 -18.63 -17.61 4.89
N ARG A 90 -18.12 -18.85 4.92
CA ARG A 90 -17.31 -19.38 6.02
C ARG A 90 -15.90 -19.60 5.55
N VAL A 91 -14.95 -19.09 6.32
CA VAL A 91 -13.53 -19.36 6.13
C VAL A 91 -13.05 -20.14 7.34
N PHE A 92 -12.66 -21.38 7.09
CA PHE A 92 -12.16 -22.27 8.12
C PHE A 92 -10.65 -22.11 8.27
N LYS A 93 -10.21 -22.04 9.52
CA LYS A 93 -8.81 -21.80 9.93
C LYS A 93 -8.17 -23.05 10.53
N SER A 94 -8.72 -24.22 10.21
CA SER A 94 -8.22 -25.53 10.63
C SER A 94 -8.30 -26.52 9.46
N ALA A 95 -7.42 -27.51 9.43
CA ALA A 95 -7.39 -28.54 8.38
C ALA A 95 -8.54 -29.57 8.52
N GLY A 96 -8.76 -30.33 7.45
CA GLY A 96 -9.67 -31.49 7.47
C GLY A 96 -11.16 -31.14 7.47
N ILE A 97 -11.54 -30.00 6.90
CA ILE A 97 -12.93 -29.52 6.86
C ILE A 97 -13.65 -30.05 5.65
N ASP A 98 -14.85 -30.58 5.87
CA ASP A 98 -15.75 -30.99 4.81
C ASP A 98 -17.23 -30.74 5.21
N PRO A 99 -18.19 -30.84 4.27
CA PRO A 99 -19.59 -30.57 4.55
C PRO A 99 -20.23 -31.42 5.67
N ASN A 100 -19.63 -32.55 6.04
CA ASN A 100 -20.15 -33.46 7.06
C ASN A 100 -19.63 -33.14 8.47
N ASN A 101 -18.66 -32.24 8.63
CA ASN A 101 -17.98 -32.00 9.91
C ASN A 101 -17.98 -30.53 10.38
N LEU A 102 -19.05 -29.79 10.07
CA LEU A 102 -19.12 -28.35 10.35
C LEU A 102 -19.45 -28.00 11.83
N ALA A 103 -19.84 -28.97 12.66
CA ALA A 103 -20.30 -28.74 14.04
C ALA A 103 -19.17 -28.70 15.09
N GLY A 104 -19.44 -28.09 16.25
CA GLY A 104 -18.56 -28.14 17.43
C GLY A 104 -17.31 -27.26 17.38
N ARG A 105 -17.29 -26.26 16.49
CA ARG A 105 -16.12 -25.40 16.23
C ARG A 105 -16.06 -24.22 17.19
N SER A 106 -14.86 -23.68 17.38
CA SER A 106 -14.63 -22.42 18.08
C SER A 106 -14.51 -21.23 17.12
N VAL A 107 -14.56 -20.02 17.65
CA VAL A 107 -14.29 -18.78 16.88
C VAL A 107 -12.88 -18.78 16.27
N CYS A 108 -11.94 -19.53 16.85
CA CYS A 108 -10.58 -19.68 16.32
C CYS A 108 -10.52 -20.64 15.12
N ASP A 109 -11.55 -21.46 14.89
CA ASP A 109 -11.59 -22.43 13.79
C ASP A 109 -12.34 -21.90 12.57
N VAL A 110 -13.20 -20.89 12.74
CA VAL A 110 -14.06 -20.38 11.67
C VAL A 110 -14.35 -18.90 11.86
N ASN A 111 -14.26 -18.18 10.75
CA ASN A 111 -14.84 -16.86 10.61
C ASN A 111 -16.02 -16.95 9.64
N GLU A 112 -17.06 -16.16 9.89
CA GLU A 112 -18.27 -16.19 9.09
C GLU A 112 -18.76 -14.76 8.83
N THR A 113 -19.10 -14.51 7.56
CA THR A 113 -19.81 -13.30 7.14
C THR A 113 -21.14 -13.72 6.51
N ILE A 114 -22.23 -13.12 6.98
CA ILE A 114 -23.58 -13.32 6.45
C ILE A 114 -24.00 -12.03 5.76
N GLN A 115 -24.09 -12.06 4.43
CA GLN A 115 -24.58 -10.97 3.63
C GLN A 115 -26.06 -11.18 3.34
N TYR A 116 -26.91 -10.45 4.07
CA TYR A 116 -28.35 -10.39 3.78
C TYR A 116 -28.60 -9.53 2.54
N ILE A 117 -29.51 -9.98 1.67
CA ILE A 117 -29.82 -9.36 0.38
C ILE A 117 -31.33 -9.23 0.19
N ASP A 118 -31.74 -8.26 -0.61
CA ASP A 118 -33.14 -8.09 -1.00
C ASP A 118 -33.54 -9.02 -2.15
N GLY A 119 -34.81 -8.93 -2.59
CA GLY A 119 -35.32 -9.72 -3.72
C GLY A 119 -34.69 -9.39 -5.09
N LEU A 120 -33.87 -8.33 -5.18
CA LEU A 120 -33.12 -7.93 -6.37
C LEU A 120 -31.63 -8.29 -6.27
N GLY A 121 -31.22 -8.96 -5.19
CA GLY A 121 -29.83 -9.34 -4.94
C GLY A 121 -28.95 -8.20 -4.42
N ARG A 122 -29.54 -7.07 -3.99
CA ARG A 122 -28.79 -5.95 -3.41
C ARG A 122 -28.51 -6.19 -1.92
N PRO A 123 -27.29 -5.91 -1.41
CA PRO A 123 -26.96 -5.94 0.01
C PRO A 123 -27.93 -5.14 0.89
N LEU A 124 -28.50 -5.75 1.93
CA LEU A 124 -29.27 -5.07 2.97
C LEU A 124 -28.48 -4.90 4.26
N GLN A 125 -27.68 -5.90 4.60
CA GLN A 125 -26.90 -5.93 5.82
C GLN A 125 -25.78 -6.95 5.72
N SER A 126 -24.59 -6.58 6.16
CA SER A 126 -23.46 -7.48 6.40
C SER A 126 -23.37 -7.76 7.90
N VAL A 127 -23.26 -9.04 8.28
CA VAL A 127 -23.05 -9.46 9.66
C VAL A 127 -21.79 -10.32 9.73
N GLN A 128 -20.74 -9.83 10.37
CA GLN A 128 -19.59 -10.65 10.74
C GLN A 128 -19.87 -11.31 12.08
N THR A 129 -20.15 -12.62 12.06
CA THR A 129 -20.58 -13.37 13.24
C THR A 129 -19.41 -13.49 14.22
N LYS A 130 -19.61 -13.07 15.48
CA LYS A 130 -18.62 -13.16 16.56
C LYS A 130 -17.25 -12.48 16.30
N ALA A 131 -17.16 -11.54 15.36
CA ALA A 131 -15.87 -10.96 14.92
C ALA A 131 -15.28 -9.87 15.85
N SER A 132 -16.06 -9.29 16.76
CA SER A 132 -15.52 -8.29 17.71
C SER A 132 -14.52 -8.93 18.69
N PRO A 133 -13.60 -8.17 19.32
CA PRO A 133 -12.74 -8.69 20.38
C PRO A 133 -13.49 -9.32 21.54
N GLY A 134 -14.68 -8.79 21.88
CA GLY A 134 -15.58 -9.36 22.88
C GLY A 134 -16.46 -10.52 22.39
N PHE A 135 -16.18 -11.09 21.21
CA PHE A 135 -16.96 -12.17 20.59
C PHE A 135 -18.43 -11.81 20.35
N ASN A 136 -18.65 -10.60 19.86
CA ASN A 136 -19.94 -10.07 19.45
C ASN A 136 -20.01 -9.95 17.92
N ASP A 137 -21.21 -9.81 17.38
CA ASP A 137 -21.39 -9.61 15.94
C ASP A 137 -21.05 -8.18 15.55
N ILE A 138 -20.39 -8.02 14.40
CA ILE A 138 -20.19 -6.73 13.77
C ILE A 138 -21.23 -6.55 12.64
N VAL A 139 -22.05 -5.54 12.88
CA VAL A 139 -23.23 -4.98 12.21
C VAL A 139 -23.01 -3.94 11.11
N GLN A 140 -23.18 -4.16 9.80
CA GLN A 140 -23.29 -3.02 8.86
C GLN A 140 -24.59 -3.03 8.05
N PRO A 141 -25.50 -2.06 8.30
CA PRO A 141 -26.69 -1.88 7.49
C PRO A 141 -26.39 -1.13 6.19
N VAL A 142 -27.14 -1.46 5.14
CA VAL A 142 -27.12 -0.76 3.85
C VAL A 142 -28.55 -0.30 3.51
N ALA A 143 -28.68 0.94 3.06
CA ALA A 143 -29.96 1.51 2.66
C ALA A 143 -29.85 2.16 1.28
N TYR A 144 -30.91 2.02 0.50
CA TYR A 144 -31.00 2.60 -0.84
C TYR A 144 -32.11 3.64 -0.92
N ASP A 145 -31.86 4.68 -1.71
CA ASP A 145 -32.90 5.62 -2.12
C ASP A 145 -33.88 4.98 -3.12
N ALA A 146 -34.90 5.75 -3.53
CA ALA A 146 -35.91 5.30 -4.49
C ALA A 146 -35.35 4.92 -5.88
N PHE A 147 -34.12 5.37 -6.20
CA PHE A 147 -33.42 5.06 -7.45
C PHE A 147 -32.43 3.91 -7.30
N GLY A 148 -32.36 3.26 -6.14
CA GLY A 148 -31.47 2.14 -5.86
C GLY A 148 -30.02 2.55 -5.58
N ARG A 149 -29.78 3.81 -5.23
CA ARG A 149 -28.46 4.36 -4.91
C ARG A 149 -28.24 4.40 -3.41
N GLU A 150 -27.01 4.17 -2.98
CA GLU A 150 -26.63 4.26 -1.58
C GLU A 150 -26.39 5.73 -1.21
N GLU A 151 -27.42 6.43 -0.75
CA GLU A 151 -27.30 7.82 -0.27
C GLU A 151 -26.51 7.88 1.05
N PHE A 152 -26.67 6.87 1.91
CA PHE A 152 -26.03 6.78 3.21
C PHE A 152 -25.15 5.55 3.27
N LYS A 153 -23.88 5.74 3.63
CA LYS A 153 -22.98 4.64 3.97
C LYS A 153 -22.74 4.64 5.48
N TYR A 154 -23.35 3.68 6.18
CA TYR A 154 -23.33 3.58 7.63
C TYR A 154 -22.02 2.96 8.14
N GLN A 155 -21.52 3.47 9.26
CA GLN A 155 -20.43 2.81 9.97
C GLN A 155 -20.93 1.52 10.64
N PRO A 156 -20.06 0.49 10.76
CA PRO A 156 -20.39 -0.75 11.44
C PRO A 156 -20.66 -0.52 12.94
N TYR A 157 -21.44 -1.39 13.56
CA TYR A 157 -21.73 -1.34 15.00
C TYR A 157 -21.73 -2.74 15.61
N VAL A 158 -21.64 -2.85 16.94
CA VAL A 158 -21.51 -4.15 17.60
C VAL A 158 -22.79 -4.54 18.32
N ILE A 159 -23.21 -5.80 18.17
CA ILE A 159 -24.35 -6.39 18.89
C ILE A 159 -23.89 -7.44 19.89
N ALA A 160 -24.09 -7.13 21.18
CA ALA A 160 -23.78 -8.03 22.28
C ALA A 160 -24.52 -9.37 22.16
N GLY A 161 -23.78 -10.47 22.24
CA GLY A 161 -24.35 -11.82 22.20
C GLY A 161 -24.98 -12.24 20.87
N GLY A 162 -24.73 -11.50 19.78
CA GLY A 162 -25.19 -11.84 18.44
C GLY A 162 -24.74 -13.23 17.96
N ASN A 163 -25.42 -13.76 16.96
CA ASN A 163 -25.20 -15.08 16.38
C ASN A 163 -25.38 -15.09 14.86
N GLY A 164 -25.18 -13.97 14.17
CA GLY A 164 -25.35 -13.85 12.73
C GLY A 164 -26.76 -13.50 12.26
N ALA A 165 -27.73 -13.34 13.17
CA ALA A 165 -29.12 -13.05 12.80
C ALA A 165 -29.33 -11.65 12.21
N TYR A 166 -30.23 -11.54 11.22
CA TYR A 166 -30.62 -10.27 10.60
C TYR A 166 -31.20 -9.29 11.62
N ARG A 167 -30.75 -8.04 11.58
CA ARG A 167 -31.23 -6.96 12.45
C ARG A 167 -32.23 -6.08 11.72
N THR A 168 -33.52 -6.31 11.97
CA THR A 168 -34.61 -5.53 11.36
C THR A 168 -34.53 -4.04 11.69
N GLN A 169 -34.02 -3.70 12.87
CA GLN A 169 -33.86 -2.32 13.34
C GLN A 169 -32.42 -1.81 13.20
N GLY A 170 -31.62 -2.42 12.30
CA GLY A 170 -30.17 -2.23 12.26
C GLY A 170 -29.71 -0.78 12.17
N ILE A 171 -30.41 0.08 11.41
CA ILE A 171 -30.09 1.52 11.31
C ILE A 171 -30.31 2.24 12.65
N SER A 172 -31.42 1.97 13.35
CA SER A 172 -31.71 2.60 14.65
C SER A 172 -30.83 2.05 15.78
N GLU A 173 -30.50 0.76 15.73
CA GLU A 173 -29.57 0.11 16.65
C GLU A 173 -28.16 0.68 16.47
N GLN A 174 -27.73 0.88 15.22
CA GLN A 174 -26.47 1.52 14.87
C GLN A 174 -26.39 2.94 15.43
N ALA A 175 -27.41 3.76 15.22
CA ALA A 175 -27.47 5.09 15.81
C ALA A 175 -27.40 5.04 17.34
N SER A 176 -28.10 4.09 17.97
CA SER A 176 -28.11 3.91 19.43
C SER A 176 -26.75 3.46 19.98
N PHE A 177 -26.03 2.59 19.25
CA PHE A 177 -24.69 2.15 19.62
C PHE A 177 -23.72 3.31 19.70
N TYR A 178 -23.70 4.20 18.70
CA TYR A 178 -22.82 5.37 18.69
C TYR A 178 -23.28 6.46 19.65
N GLN A 179 -24.58 6.68 19.84
CA GLN A 179 -25.09 7.67 20.81
C GLN A 179 -24.92 7.22 22.26
N GLY A 180 -24.92 5.91 22.52
CA GLY A 180 -24.75 5.32 23.85
C GLY A 180 -23.32 5.24 24.35
N GLN A 181 -22.32 5.64 23.55
CA GLN A 181 -20.92 5.66 23.97
C GLN A 181 -20.68 6.70 25.08
N SER A 182 -19.86 6.34 26.06
CA SER A 182 -19.34 7.27 27.08
C SER A 182 -18.22 8.14 26.50
N THR A 183 -17.98 9.31 27.09
CA THR A 183 -16.82 10.17 26.77
C THR A 183 -15.47 9.52 27.06
N THR A 184 -15.45 8.43 27.83
CA THR A 184 -14.25 7.63 28.13
C THR A 184 -14.15 6.35 27.29
N SER A 185 -15.11 6.10 26.40
CA SER A 185 -15.05 4.98 25.46
C SER A 185 -13.96 5.26 24.42
N SER A 186 -13.30 4.20 23.96
CA SER A 186 -12.39 4.26 22.81
C SER A 186 -13.12 4.43 21.48
N ILE A 187 -14.45 4.27 21.47
CA ILE A 187 -15.33 4.56 20.33
C ILE A 187 -15.98 5.93 20.54
N GLN A 188 -15.80 6.83 19.57
CA GLN A 188 -16.30 8.20 19.66
C GLN A 188 -17.84 8.25 19.58
N GLN A 189 -18.45 8.93 20.55
CA GLN A 189 -19.88 9.23 20.54
C GLN A 189 -20.21 10.19 19.37
N THR A 190 -21.21 9.84 18.55
CA THR A 190 -21.67 10.69 17.44
C THR A 190 -23.14 10.45 17.09
N GLY A 191 -23.85 11.51 16.69
CA GLY A 191 -25.21 11.43 16.16
C GLY A 191 -25.28 11.18 14.66
N SER A 192 -24.14 11.20 13.96
CA SER A 192 -24.06 10.98 12.50
C SER A 192 -22.98 9.94 12.15
N PRO A 193 -23.14 8.67 12.58
CA PRO A 193 -22.18 7.59 12.28
C PRO A 193 -22.32 7.06 10.84
N PHE A 194 -22.38 7.96 9.86
CA PHE A 194 -22.54 7.62 8.45
C PHE A 194 -21.97 8.73 7.57
N SER A 195 -21.52 8.39 6.37
CA SER A 195 -21.35 9.37 5.31
C SER A 195 -22.64 9.50 4.48
N ARG A 196 -22.85 10.68 3.91
CA ARG A 196 -23.99 10.97 3.04
C ARG A 196 -23.52 11.51 1.70
N THR A 197 -24.02 10.96 0.61
CA THR A 197 -23.72 11.40 -0.75
C THR A 197 -24.93 12.13 -1.33
N VAL A 198 -24.73 13.37 -1.76
CA VAL A 198 -25.75 14.15 -2.48
C VAL A 198 -25.48 14.04 -3.97
N PHE A 199 -26.42 13.44 -4.68
CA PHE A 199 -26.37 13.28 -6.12
C PHE A 199 -27.06 14.44 -6.83
N GLU A 200 -26.59 14.74 -8.03
CA GLU A 200 -27.33 15.55 -8.98
C GLU A 200 -28.70 14.89 -9.29
N ALA A 201 -29.75 15.70 -9.46
CA ALA A 201 -31.07 15.24 -9.90
C ALA A 201 -31.06 14.88 -11.39
N SER A 202 -30.25 13.88 -11.75
CA SER A 202 -29.92 13.48 -13.11
C SER A 202 -29.75 11.95 -13.19
N PRO A 203 -30.08 11.30 -14.33
CA PRO A 203 -29.79 9.89 -14.56
C PRO A 203 -28.30 9.54 -14.53
N LEU A 204 -27.41 10.53 -14.59
CA LEU A 204 -25.96 10.35 -14.67
C LEU A 204 -25.30 10.00 -13.33
N ASN A 205 -26.06 9.96 -12.22
CA ASN A 205 -25.58 9.61 -10.87
C ASN A 205 -24.31 10.36 -10.45
N ARG A 206 -24.16 11.62 -10.88
CA ARG A 206 -23.00 12.44 -10.54
C ARG A 206 -23.10 12.92 -9.10
N VAL A 207 -21.97 12.85 -8.39
CA VAL A 207 -21.83 13.36 -7.03
C VAL A 207 -21.65 14.87 -7.09
N MET A 208 -22.45 15.59 -6.30
CA MET A 208 -22.35 17.04 -6.12
C MET A 208 -21.72 17.40 -4.77
N GLU A 209 -22.04 16.60 -3.74
CA GLU A 209 -21.54 16.82 -2.39
C GLU A 209 -21.38 15.49 -1.66
N GLN A 210 -20.29 15.35 -0.91
CA GLN A 210 -19.97 14.15 -0.15
C GLN A 210 -19.66 14.54 1.30
N GLY A 211 -20.51 14.09 2.20
CA GLY A 211 -20.29 14.16 3.64
C GLY A 211 -19.50 12.99 4.19
N SER A 212 -19.09 13.11 5.44
CA SER A 212 -18.36 12.09 6.21
C SER A 212 -19.00 11.90 7.60
N PRO A 213 -18.69 10.80 8.31
CA PRO A 213 -19.16 10.60 9.68
C PRO A 213 -18.84 11.78 10.60
N GLY A 214 -19.80 12.14 11.46
CA GLY A 214 -19.75 13.31 12.35
C GLY A 214 -20.61 14.48 11.90
N ALA A 215 -21.23 15.17 12.87
CA ALA A 215 -22.19 16.24 12.60
C ALA A 215 -21.59 17.41 11.78
N ALA A 216 -20.30 17.72 11.99
CA ALA A 216 -19.60 18.79 11.28
C ALA A 216 -19.45 18.52 9.77
N TRP A 217 -19.41 17.24 9.36
CA TRP A 217 -19.16 16.82 7.98
C TRP A 217 -20.41 16.34 7.25
N GLN A 218 -21.60 16.62 7.78
CA GLN A 218 -22.84 16.29 7.08
C GLN A 218 -23.22 17.39 6.07
N PRO A 219 -23.77 17.02 4.90
CA PRO A 219 -24.37 17.98 3.99
C PRO A 219 -25.50 18.73 4.68
N VAL A 220 -25.47 20.06 4.64
CA VAL A 220 -26.53 20.89 5.23
C VAL A 220 -27.53 21.26 4.13
N PRO A 221 -28.81 20.83 4.24
CA PRO A 221 -29.81 21.12 3.21
C PRO A 221 -29.91 22.62 2.93
N ASN A 222 -29.86 22.98 1.65
CA ASN A 222 -29.97 24.37 1.18
C ASN A 222 -28.93 25.34 1.79
N SER A 223 -27.77 24.84 2.22
CA SER A 223 -26.70 25.66 2.79
C SER A 223 -25.32 25.24 2.31
N ALA A 224 -24.45 26.23 2.06
CA ALA A 224 -23.04 26.00 1.76
C ALA A 224 -22.18 25.78 3.03
N THR A 225 -22.78 25.79 4.22
CA THR A 225 -22.08 25.80 5.52
C THR A 225 -21.59 24.43 6.00
N GLY A 226 -21.98 23.32 5.36
CA GLY A 226 -21.46 22.00 5.71
C GLY A 226 -19.99 21.85 5.30
N HIS A 227 -19.16 21.24 6.17
CA HIS A 227 -17.76 20.94 5.89
C HIS A 227 -17.64 19.62 5.13
N THR A 228 -18.05 19.68 3.88
CA THR A 228 -18.19 18.56 2.95
C THR A 228 -17.30 18.77 1.75
N VAL A 229 -16.97 17.66 1.10
CA VAL A 229 -16.41 17.70 -0.25
C VAL A 229 -17.50 18.14 -1.21
N LYS A 230 -17.18 19.09 -2.11
CA LYS A 230 -18.13 19.58 -3.13
C LYS A 230 -17.53 19.49 -4.52
N MET A 231 -18.36 19.15 -5.50
CA MET A 231 -17.97 19.02 -6.91
C MET A 231 -18.99 19.74 -7.79
N ASP A 232 -18.49 20.63 -8.66
CA ASP A 232 -19.31 21.22 -9.72
C ASP A 232 -18.88 20.64 -11.06
N HIS A 233 -19.86 20.23 -11.85
CA HIS A 233 -19.67 19.70 -13.20
C HIS A 233 -20.09 20.74 -14.22
N GLY A 234 -19.25 20.96 -15.23
CA GLY A 234 -19.52 21.93 -16.29
C GLY A 234 -18.61 21.76 -17.50
N THR A 235 -18.45 22.82 -18.27
CA THR A 235 -17.57 22.88 -19.43
C THR A 235 -16.69 24.12 -19.38
N ASN A 236 -15.57 24.13 -20.10
CA ASN A 236 -14.73 25.32 -20.19
C ASN A 236 -15.44 26.50 -20.87
N THR A 237 -15.05 27.71 -20.48
CA THR A 237 -15.34 28.95 -21.22
C THR A 237 -14.22 29.27 -22.21
N GLY A 238 -14.47 30.21 -23.13
CA GLY A 238 -13.45 30.65 -24.08
C GLY A 238 -12.31 31.38 -23.37
N GLY A 239 -11.06 30.96 -23.62
CA GLY A 239 -9.87 31.56 -23.01
C GLY A 239 -9.38 30.89 -21.73
N ASP A 240 -10.11 29.91 -21.18
CA ASP A 240 -9.72 29.24 -19.91
C ASP A 240 -8.43 28.41 -20.01
N VAL A 241 -8.24 27.75 -21.16
CA VAL A 241 -7.21 26.71 -21.36
C VAL A 241 -6.50 26.96 -22.68
N LYS A 242 -5.18 27.14 -22.63
CA LYS A 242 -4.33 27.21 -23.83
C LYS A 242 -4.39 25.88 -24.60
N LEU A 243 -4.47 25.96 -25.93
CA LEU A 243 -4.42 24.81 -26.83
C LEU A 243 -2.96 24.58 -27.25
N TRP A 244 -2.26 23.73 -26.51
CA TRP A 244 -0.90 23.31 -26.82
C TRP A 244 -0.89 22.25 -27.92
N ARG A 245 0.05 22.39 -28.87
CA ARG A 245 0.31 21.40 -29.92
C ARG A 245 1.81 21.15 -30.03
N ILE A 246 2.18 19.91 -30.36
CA ILE A 246 3.56 19.53 -30.63
C ILE A 246 4.04 20.20 -31.91
N ASN A 247 5.26 20.73 -31.87
CA ASN A 247 5.86 21.37 -33.03
C ASN A 247 6.29 20.28 -34.04
N PRO A 248 5.85 20.33 -35.31
CA PRO A 248 6.06 19.23 -36.27
C PRO A 248 7.52 19.08 -36.75
N ASN A 249 8.35 20.12 -36.61
CA ASN A 249 9.72 20.16 -37.17
C ASN A 249 10.81 20.45 -36.13
N VAL A 250 10.45 20.68 -34.87
CA VAL A 250 11.38 20.97 -33.77
C VAL A 250 10.79 20.32 -32.52
N ASN A 251 11.57 19.57 -31.75
CA ASN A 251 11.07 19.05 -30.47
C ASN A 251 10.69 20.22 -29.54
N GLY A 252 9.47 20.18 -29.01
CA GLY A 252 8.86 21.25 -28.24
C GLY A 252 7.36 21.38 -28.54
N ALA A 253 6.72 22.37 -27.94
CA ALA A 253 5.29 22.63 -28.13
C ALA A 253 4.98 24.12 -28.20
N SER A 254 3.91 24.46 -28.91
CA SER A 254 3.40 25.84 -29.03
C SER A 254 1.92 25.91 -28.69
N ALA A 255 1.51 26.96 -28.00
CA ALA A 255 0.12 27.31 -27.79
C ALA A 255 -0.43 28.00 -29.05
N THR A 256 -1.31 27.31 -29.78
CA THR A 256 -1.91 27.80 -31.03
C THR A 256 -3.12 28.71 -30.82
N GLY A 257 -3.47 28.98 -29.55
CA GLY A 257 -4.64 29.71 -29.13
C GLY A 257 -5.18 29.15 -27.82
N HIS A 258 -6.49 29.23 -27.64
CA HIS A 258 -7.21 28.62 -26.52
C HIS A 258 -8.26 27.64 -27.04
N TYR A 259 -8.67 26.69 -26.22
CA TYR A 259 -9.86 25.89 -26.49
C TYR A 259 -11.09 26.81 -26.55
N GLY A 260 -11.95 26.59 -27.55
CA GLY A 260 -13.25 27.26 -27.63
C GLY A 260 -14.16 26.86 -26.47
N ALA A 261 -15.18 27.67 -26.17
CA ALA A 261 -16.15 27.36 -25.11
C ALA A 261 -16.87 26.02 -25.38
N GLY A 262 -17.09 25.23 -24.32
CA GLY A 262 -17.80 23.95 -24.41
C GLY A 262 -17.01 22.81 -25.07
N LYS A 263 -15.67 22.94 -25.20
CA LYS A 263 -14.80 21.93 -25.85
C LYS A 263 -14.04 21.03 -24.88
N LEU A 264 -14.15 21.28 -23.59
CA LEU A 264 -13.58 20.49 -22.50
C LEU A 264 -14.63 20.31 -21.42
N TYR A 265 -14.66 19.12 -20.82
CA TYR A 265 -15.33 18.92 -19.54
C TYR A 265 -14.55 19.63 -18.44
N LYS A 266 -15.25 20.28 -17.52
CA LYS A 266 -14.67 20.96 -16.37
C LYS A 266 -15.27 20.39 -15.10
N ILE A 267 -14.41 20.03 -14.15
CA ILE A 267 -14.81 19.68 -12.79
C ILE A 267 -14.12 20.63 -11.83
N THR A 268 -14.88 21.33 -11.00
CA THR A 268 -14.34 22.13 -9.90
C THR A 268 -14.56 21.37 -8.60
N SER A 269 -13.47 21.04 -7.90
CA SER A 269 -13.49 20.34 -6.62
C SER A 269 -13.13 21.29 -5.47
N ARG A 270 -13.76 21.05 -4.32
CA ARG A 270 -13.57 21.77 -3.06
C ARG A 270 -13.45 20.77 -1.93
N ASP A 271 -12.46 20.96 -1.07
CA ASP A 271 -12.29 20.13 0.12
C ASP A 271 -13.13 20.66 1.28
N GLU A 272 -13.08 19.95 2.42
CA GLU A 272 -13.89 20.27 3.59
C GLU A 272 -13.49 21.58 4.30
N ASN A 273 -12.33 22.17 3.99
CA ASN A 273 -11.88 23.44 4.55
C ASN A 273 -12.42 24.65 3.76
N TRP A 274 -12.88 24.46 2.53
CA TRP A 274 -13.39 25.54 1.70
C TRP A 274 -14.72 26.08 2.20
N VAL A 275 -14.86 27.41 2.23
CA VAL A 275 -16.12 28.10 2.53
C VAL A 275 -16.49 29.09 1.42
N GLN A 276 -17.76 29.45 1.29
CA GLN A 276 -18.25 30.31 0.20
C GLN A 276 -17.51 31.65 0.07
N GLY A 277 -17.05 32.22 1.20
CA GLY A 277 -16.28 33.46 1.22
C GLY A 277 -14.89 33.36 0.60
N ASP A 278 -14.36 32.14 0.38
CA ASP A 278 -13.03 31.93 -0.23
C ASP A 278 -13.03 32.12 -1.75
N GLY A 279 -14.20 32.16 -2.39
CA GLY A 279 -14.30 32.22 -3.85
C GLY A 279 -13.64 30.99 -4.49
N ARG A 280 -12.65 31.21 -5.36
CA ARG A 280 -11.85 30.13 -5.96
C ARG A 280 -10.68 29.69 -5.09
N ALA A 281 -10.28 30.44 -4.07
CA ALA A 281 -9.11 30.07 -3.27
C ALA A 281 -9.32 28.68 -2.62
N GLY A 282 -8.38 27.77 -2.84
CA GLY A 282 -8.44 26.37 -2.39
C GLY A 282 -9.25 25.43 -3.25
N THR A 283 -9.83 25.90 -4.36
CA THR A 283 -10.51 25.01 -5.32
C THR A 283 -9.52 24.44 -6.34
N THR A 284 -9.86 23.30 -6.94
CA THR A 284 -9.13 22.74 -8.09
C THR A 284 -10.05 22.54 -9.26
N ASP A 285 -9.67 23.12 -10.39
CA ASP A 285 -10.32 22.92 -11.69
C ASP A 285 -9.56 21.85 -12.48
N GLU A 286 -10.26 20.79 -12.88
CA GLU A 286 -9.75 19.75 -13.80
C GLU A 286 -10.47 19.87 -15.14
N PHE A 287 -9.71 19.97 -16.23
CA PHE A 287 -10.20 20.07 -17.59
C PHE A 287 -9.84 18.84 -18.40
N LYS A 288 -10.84 18.20 -19.01
CA LYS A 288 -10.66 17.01 -19.86
C LYS A 288 -11.16 17.25 -21.26
N ASP A 289 -10.46 16.68 -22.24
CA ASP A 289 -10.98 16.59 -23.60
C ASP A 289 -12.10 15.53 -23.70
N PHE A 290 -12.67 15.39 -24.90
CA PHE A 290 -13.75 14.43 -25.15
C PHE A 290 -13.31 12.96 -25.13
N GLU A 291 -12.00 12.70 -25.12
CA GLU A 291 -11.43 11.36 -24.95
C GLU A 291 -11.14 11.07 -23.46
N GLY A 292 -11.45 12.00 -22.55
CA GLY A 292 -11.28 11.86 -21.11
C GLY A 292 -9.85 12.12 -20.62
N ARG A 293 -8.95 12.63 -21.48
CA ARG A 293 -7.58 12.99 -21.09
C ARG A 293 -7.58 14.34 -20.39
N VAL A 294 -6.88 14.43 -19.28
CA VAL A 294 -6.69 15.71 -18.56
C VAL A 294 -5.74 16.58 -19.38
N VAL A 295 -6.17 17.75 -19.83
CA VAL A 295 -5.33 18.70 -20.60
C VAL A 295 -4.79 19.84 -19.73
N LEU A 296 -5.51 20.17 -18.67
CA LEU A 296 -5.11 21.16 -17.66
C LEU A 296 -5.71 20.74 -16.33
N ARG A 297 -4.93 20.87 -15.27
CA ARG A 297 -5.48 20.93 -13.93
C ARG A 297 -4.90 22.13 -13.19
N ARG A 298 -5.76 22.96 -12.62
CA ARG A 298 -5.41 24.26 -12.01
C ARG A 298 -5.84 24.27 -10.55
N ALA A 299 -4.89 24.50 -9.65
CA ALA A 299 -5.18 24.71 -8.23
C ALA A 299 -5.15 26.21 -7.93
N TRP A 300 -6.12 26.73 -7.19
CA TRP A 300 -6.25 28.17 -6.94
C TRP A 300 -5.65 28.52 -5.58
N GLU A 301 -4.55 29.27 -5.57
CA GLU A 301 -3.89 29.74 -4.34
C GLU A 301 -4.69 30.88 -3.70
N THR A 302 -5.23 31.76 -4.55
CA THR A 302 -6.17 32.83 -4.17
C THR A 302 -7.32 32.86 -5.18
N ASP A 303 -8.32 33.72 -4.96
CA ASP A 303 -9.43 33.88 -5.91
C ASP A 303 -8.95 34.32 -7.31
N ALA A 304 -7.83 35.04 -7.39
CA ALA A 304 -7.25 35.54 -8.62
C ALA A 304 -6.03 34.75 -9.13
N LYS A 305 -5.27 34.08 -8.26
CA LYS A 305 -4.04 33.38 -8.62
C LYS A 305 -4.27 31.87 -8.71
N GLY A 306 -4.31 31.35 -9.93
CA GLY A 306 -4.32 29.92 -10.23
C GLY A 306 -2.93 29.39 -10.60
N LEU A 307 -2.60 28.19 -10.16
CA LEU A 307 -1.39 27.44 -10.47
C LEU A 307 -1.74 26.32 -11.46
N SER A 308 -1.38 26.51 -12.74
CA SER A 308 -1.79 25.63 -13.83
C SER A 308 -0.75 24.54 -14.11
N THR A 309 -1.19 23.29 -14.26
CA THR A 309 -0.36 22.22 -14.81
C THR A 309 -0.98 21.73 -16.12
N TYR A 310 -0.31 21.98 -17.24
CA TYR A 310 -0.75 21.53 -18.55
C TYR A 310 -0.18 20.15 -18.89
N TYR A 311 -0.98 19.35 -19.57
CA TYR A 311 -0.62 18.04 -20.08
C TYR A 311 -0.77 18.09 -21.59
N VAL A 312 0.33 17.95 -22.31
CA VAL A 312 0.41 18.15 -23.76
C VAL A 312 0.58 16.81 -24.44
N TYR A 313 -0.39 16.46 -25.26
CA TYR A 313 -0.44 15.22 -26.01
C TYR A 313 -0.07 15.47 -27.47
N ASP A 314 0.50 14.46 -28.13
CA ASP A 314 0.59 14.46 -29.60
C ASP A 314 -0.71 13.98 -30.27
N ASP A 315 -0.73 13.97 -31.60
CA ASP A 315 -1.90 13.57 -32.40
C ASP A 315 -2.25 12.09 -32.25
N LEU A 316 -1.34 11.26 -31.70
CA LEU A 316 -1.60 9.85 -31.37
C LEU A 316 -2.15 9.68 -29.96
N GLY A 317 -2.21 10.77 -29.18
CA GLY A 317 -2.71 10.78 -27.81
C GLY A 317 -1.67 10.42 -26.76
N ASP A 318 -0.38 10.39 -27.12
CA ASP A 318 0.71 10.07 -26.18
C ASP A 318 1.14 11.35 -25.44
N LEU A 319 1.36 11.26 -24.12
CA LEU A 319 1.68 12.43 -23.29
C LEU A 319 3.13 12.86 -23.51
N ARG A 320 3.36 13.92 -24.27
CA ARG A 320 4.72 14.37 -24.63
C ARG A 320 5.35 15.29 -23.59
N TYR A 321 4.57 16.21 -23.04
CA TYR A 321 5.09 17.18 -22.08
C TYR A 321 4.11 17.44 -20.94
N VAL A 322 4.66 17.70 -19.74
CA VAL A 322 3.89 18.29 -18.64
C VAL A 322 4.56 19.60 -18.25
N LEU A 323 3.79 20.68 -18.29
CA LEU A 323 4.24 22.04 -17.96
C LEU A 323 3.67 22.41 -16.59
N PRO A 324 4.50 22.40 -15.53
CA PRO A 324 4.07 22.78 -14.19
C PRO A 324 3.84 24.29 -14.02
N PRO A 325 3.30 24.74 -12.87
CA PRO A 325 2.95 26.14 -12.66
C PRO A 325 4.10 27.13 -12.86
N ALA A 326 5.35 26.78 -12.52
CA ALA A 326 6.47 27.70 -12.73
C ALA A 326 6.69 28.10 -14.21
N VAL A 327 6.18 27.33 -15.18
CA VAL A 327 6.32 27.65 -16.61
C VAL A 327 5.50 28.88 -17.00
N ASN A 328 4.30 29.07 -16.42
CA ASN A 328 3.40 30.16 -16.82
C ASN A 328 3.15 31.18 -15.70
N GLU A 329 3.39 30.82 -14.44
CA GLU A 329 2.97 31.62 -13.28
C GLU A 329 4.13 32.18 -12.42
N ASN A 330 5.40 31.93 -12.78
CA ASN A 330 6.59 32.41 -12.04
C ASN A 330 6.99 33.88 -12.37
N GLY A 331 6.01 34.79 -12.47
CA GLY A 331 6.24 36.23 -12.68
C GLY A 331 6.82 36.64 -14.05
N GLN A 332 7.06 35.69 -14.96
CA GLN A 332 7.48 35.94 -16.34
C GLN A 332 6.27 36.07 -17.28
N ALA A 333 6.49 36.62 -18.48
CA ALA A 333 5.44 36.66 -19.50
C ALA A 333 4.95 35.24 -19.81
N ALA A 334 3.64 35.07 -19.90
CA ALA A 334 3.03 33.75 -20.09
C ALA A 334 3.53 33.09 -21.38
N MET A 335 4.17 31.92 -21.25
CA MET A 335 4.82 31.23 -22.36
C MET A 335 3.82 30.76 -23.43
N SER A 336 4.16 30.96 -24.70
CA SER A 336 3.34 30.52 -25.85
C SER A 336 4.05 29.50 -26.75
N SER A 337 5.33 29.24 -26.53
CA SER A 337 6.12 28.21 -27.22
C SER A 337 7.39 27.92 -26.43
N PHE A 338 7.90 26.69 -26.54
CA PHE A 338 9.25 26.33 -26.10
C PHE A 338 9.86 25.27 -27.03
N SER A 339 11.19 25.20 -27.01
CA SER A 339 11.98 24.11 -27.59
C SER A 339 12.70 23.33 -26.48
N GLU A 340 13.11 22.09 -26.75
CA GLU A 340 13.88 21.29 -25.79
C GLU A 340 15.29 21.84 -25.49
N GLY A 341 15.75 22.83 -26.26
CA GLY A 341 16.99 23.57 -25.99
C GLY A 341 16.83 24.69 -24.96
N ASP A 342 15.61 25.06 -24.60
CA ASP A 342 15.36 26.24 -23.77
C ASP A 342 15.71 25.99 -22.30
N ALA A 343 16.11 27.05 -21.58
CA ALA A 343 16.39 26.95 -20.15
C ALA A 343 15.16 26.51 -19.33
N VAL A 344 13.97 27.00 -19.70
CA VAL A 344 12.70 26.64 -19.06
C VAL A 344 12.39 25.15 -19.17
N PHE A 345 12.73 24.53 -20.30
CA PHE A 345 12.54 23.11 -20.53
C PHE A 345 13.37 22.30 -19.53
N ASN A 346 14.66 22.63 -19.42
CA ASN A 346 15.56 21.96 -18.49
C ASN A 346 15.21 22.21 -17.02
N GLN A 347 14.67 23.38 -16.69
CA GLN A 347 14.39 23.78 -15.30
C GLN A 347 13.05 23.25 -14.76
N PHE A 348 12.01 23.14 -15.60
CA PHE A 348 10.64 22.91 -15.11
C PHE A 348 9.82 21.87 -15.89
N ILE A 349 10.13 21.57 -17.15
CA ILE A 349 9.24 20.76 -18.00
C ILE A 349 9.59 19.27 -17.90
N TYR A 350 8.57 18.42 -17.71
CA TYR A 350 8.70 16.98 -17.86
C TYR A 350 8.51 16.62 -19.33
N ALA A 351 9.30 15.70 -19.85
CA ALA A 351 9.27 15.31 -21.25
C ALA A 351 9.30 13.79 -21.43
N TYR A 352 8.61 13.32 -22.46
CA TYR A 352 8.47 11.91 -22.79
C TYR A 352 8.49 11.72 -24.31
N HIS A 353 9.32 10.79 -24.77
CA HIS A 353 9.39 10.36 -26.17
C HIS A 353 9.03 8.89 -26.29
N TYR A 354 8.29 8.60 -27.35
CA TYR A 354 7.74 7.28 -27.62
C TYR A 354 8.26 6.77 -28.96
N ASP A 355 8.40 5.45 -29.09
CA ASP A 355 8.58 4.82 -30.39
C ASP A 355 7.24 4.61 -31.11
N GLY A 356 7.30 4.10 -32.35
CA GLY A 356 6.09 3.85 -33.15
C GLY A 356 5.16 2.77 -32.59
N ARG A 357 5.55 2.06 -31.52
CA ARG A 357 4.72 1.10 -30.78
C ARG A 357 4.13 1.70 -29.50
N LYS A 358 4.28 3.02 -29.31
CA LYS A 358 3.89 3.72 -28.07
C LYS A 358 4.58 3.13 -26.86
N ARG A 359 5.91 2.95 -26.92
CA ARG A 359 6.72 2.60 -25.75
C ARG A 359 7.60 3.78 -25.39
N LEU A 360 7.67 4.12 -24.11
CA LEU A 360 8.51 5.22 -23.62
C LEU A 360 10.00 4.91 -23.84
N ILE A 361 10.65 5.62 -24.75
CA ILE A 361 12.07 5.41 -25.10
C ILE A 361 13.02 6.45 -24.50
N GLU A 362 12.50 7.64 -24.17
CA GLU A 362 13.27 8.67 -23.48
C GLU A 362 12.36 9.43 -22.54
N LYS A 363 12.85 9.76 -21.34
CA LYS A 363 12.14 10.64 -20.42
C LYS A 363 13.06 11.62 -19.73
N LYS A 364 12.50 12.74 -19.32
CA LYS A 364 13.20 13.79 -18.59
C LYS A 364 12.37 14.30 -17.42
N VAL A 365 13.04 14.44 -16.28
CA VAL A 365 12.53 15.10 -15.07
C VAL A 365 13.19 16.49 -14.95
N PRO A 366 12.47 17.52 -14.49
CA PRO A 366 13.05 18.86 -14.32
C PRO A 366 14.32 18.87 -13.46
N GLY A 367 15.36 19.55 -13.92
CA GLY A 367 16.65 19.61 -13.23
C GLY A 367 17.55 18.37 -13.41
N LYS A 368 17.08 17.33 -14.10
CA LYS A 368 17.79 16.09 -14.43
C LYS A 368 18.02 15.95 -15.94
N GLY A 369 19.10 15.28 -16.35
CA GLY A 369 19.35 14.90 -17.75
C GLY A 369 18.35 13.87 -18.30
N TRP A 370 18.57 13.38 -19.53
CA TRP A 370 17.67 12.39 -20.13
C TRP A 370 17.92 10.99 -19.58
N GLU A 371 16.86 10.23 -19.40
CA GLU A 371 16.91 8.78 -19.23
C GLU A 371 16.50 8.13 -20.55
N GLU A 372 17.31 7.22 -21.05
CA GLU A 372 17.11 6.52 -22.32
C GLU A 372 16.80 5.04 -22.04
N MET A 373 15.84 4.48 -22.79
CA MET A 373 15.41 3.08 -22.70
C MET A 373 15.53 2.38 -24.05
N VAL A 374 15.87 1.09 -24.00
CA VAL A 374 15.92 0.18 -25.16
C VAL A 374 15.16 -1.10 -24.85
N TYR A 375 14.34 -1.53 -25.80
CA TYR A 375 13.43 -2.66 -25.65
C TYR A 375 13.78 -3.80 -26.59
N ASN A 376 13.50 -5.03 -26.20
CA ASN A 376 13.49 -6.15 -27.13
C ASN A 376 12.17 -6.21 -27.94
N PRO A 377 12.05 -7.10 -28.93
CA PRO A 377 10.81 -7.31 -29.69
C PRO A 377 9.60 -7.75 -28.85
N LEU A 378 9.84 -8.33 -27.66
CA LEU A 378 8.80 -8.77 -26.70
C LEU A 378 8.32 -7.65 -25.76
N ASP A 379 8.66 -6.38 -26.05
CA ASP A 379 8.31 -5.21 -25.23
C ASP A 379 8.91 -5.19 -23.82
N GLN A 380 10.00 -5.91 -23.62
CA GLN A 380 10.72 -5.91 -22.35
C GLN A 380 11.88 -4.93 -22.42
N MET A 381 12.05 -4.12 -21.37
CA MET A 381 13.20 -3.22 -21.25
C MET A 381 14.47 -4.03 -21.04
N VAL A 382 15.43 -3.90 -21.95
CA VAL A 382 16.70 -4.64 -21.86
C VAL A 382 17.87 -3.74 -21.52
N LEU A 383 17.80 -2.45 -21.85
CA LEU A 383 18.78 -1.45 -21.42
C LEU A 383 18.11 -0.17 -20.93
N THR A 384 18.72 0.45 -19.92
CA THR A 384 18.41 1.82 -19.50
C THR A 384 19.69 2.57 -19.17
N ARG A 385 19.74 3.87 -19.41
CA ARG A 385 20.79 4.72 -18.86
C ARG A 385 20.29 6.11 -18.55
N ASP A 386 20.87 6.73 -17.52
CA ASP A 386 20.73 8.16 -17.27
C ASP A 386 21.91 8.96 -17.87
N GLU A 387 21.88 10.27 -17.68
CA GLU A 387 22.89 11.19 -18.23
C GLU A 387 24.29 10.96 -17.66
N VAL A 388 24.41 10.59 -16.38
CA VAL A 388 25.71 10.29 -15.76
C VAL A 388 26.28 9.00 -16.36
N GLN A 389 25.46 7.97 -16.54
CA GLN A 389 25.87 6.71 -17.17
C GLN A 389 26.22 6.89 -18.64
N LYS A 390 25.45 7.71 -19.37
CA LYS A 390 25.75 8.08 -20.76
C LYS A 390 27.14 8.71 -20.89
N ASN A 391 27.48 9.66 -20.01
CA ASN A 391 28.79 10.30 -19.99
C ASN A 391 29.94 9.31 -19.67
N ASN A 392 29.64 8.19 -19.03
CA ASN A 392 30.58 7.13 -18.71
C ASN A 392 30.55 5.94 -19.67
N ALA A 393 29.82 6.04 -20.80
CA ALA A 393 29.60 4.93 -21.75
C ALA A 393 29.04 3.66 -21.08
N GLN A 394 28.04 3.83 -20.21
CA GLN A 394 27.44 2.78 -19.41
C GLN A 394 25.93 2.66 -19.66
N TRP A 395 25.45 1.41 -19.64
CA TRP A 395 24.04 1.05 -19.64
C TRP A 395 23.76 0.09 -18.50
N LEU A 396 22.63 0.24 -17.81
CA LEU A 396 22.08 -0.83 -16.99
C LEU A 396 21.36 -1.81 -17.91
N PHE A 397 21.65 -3.11 -17.77
CA PHE A 397 20.93 -4.14 -18.49
C PHE A 397 19.94 -4.89 -17.59
N THR A 398 18.89 -5.42 -18.19
CA THR A 398 17.96 -6.37 -17.56
C THR A 398 17.73 -7.55 -18.51
N LYS A 399 17.85 -8.77 -17.98
CA LYS A 399 17.58 -10.01 -18.72
C LYS A 399 16.44 -10.78 -18.10
N TYR A 400 15.72 -11.50 -18.96
CA TYR A 400 14.51 -12.21 -18.60
C TYR A 400 14.64 -13.69 -18.92
N ASP A 401 13.85 -14.54 -18.26
CA ASP A 401 13.61 -15.91 -18.72
C ASP A 401 12.43 -15.98 -19.70
N ALA A 402 12.13 -17.20 -20.16
CA ALA A 402 11.03 -17.47 -21.09
C ALA A 402 9.62 -17.09 -20.55
N LEU A 403 9.47 -16.91 -19.23
CA LEU A 403 8.23 -16.47 -18.59
C LEU A 403 8.19 -14.95 -18.39
N GLY A 404 9.22 -14.22 -18.82
CA GLY A 404 9.33 -12.78 -18.66
C GLY A 404 9.71 -12.33 -17.24
N ARG A 405 10.22 -13.23 -16.40
CA ARG A 405 10.73 -12.87 -15.07
C ARG A 405 12.15 -12.34 -15.17
N VAL A 406 12.49 -11.32 -14.40
CA VAL A 406 13.86 -10.79 -14.35
C VAL A 406 14.78 -11.84 -13.72
N VAL A 407 15.83 -12.22 -14.44
CA VAL A 407 16.83 -13.20 -14.00
C VAL A 407 18.21 -12.60 -13.78
N MET A 408 18.54 -11.51 -14.46
CA MET A 408 19.81 -10.81 -14.24
C MET A 408 19.67 -9.32 -14.46
N THR A 409 20.40 -8.55 -13.66
CA THR A 409 20.62 -7.11 -13.88
C THR A 409 22.10 -6.79 -13.70
N GLY A 410 22.55 -5.70 -14.28
CA GLY A 410 23.95 -5.28 -14.17
C GLY A 410 24.32 -4.12 -15.07
N LEU A 411 25.62 -3.96 -15.28
CA LEU A 411 26.22 -2.92 -16.11
C LEU A 411 26.76 -3.51 -17.43
N TYR A 412 26.43 -2.85 -18.52
CA TYR A 412 26.94 -3.07 -19.86
C TYR A 412 27.70 -1.82 -20.31
N THR A 413 29.02 -1.95 -20.52
CA THR A 413 29.87 -0.82 -20.93
C THR A 413 29.88 -0.70 -22.45
N ASP A 414 29.15 0.29 -22.97
CA ASP A 414 28.99 0.55 -24.39
C ASP A 414 28.61 2.03 -24.63
N GLY A 415 29.37 2.71 -25.49
CA GLY A 415 29.15 4.12 -25.85
C GLY A 415 28.14 4.35 -26.97
N THR A 416 27.58 3.29 -27.54
CA THR A 416 26.65 3.35 -28.67
C THR A 416 25.38 4.10 -28.28
N GLY A 417 24.86 4.90 -29.22
CA GLY A 417 23.62 5.64 -29.03
C GLY A 417 22.39 4.72 -28.95
N ARG A 418 21.37 5.14 -28.19
CA ARG A 418 20.10 4.41 -27.97
C ARG A 418 19.50 3.86 -29.26
N ALA A 419 19.37 4.69 -30.30
CA ALA A 419 18.73 4.30 -31.57
C ALA A 419 19.48 3.16 -32.29
N ALA A 420 20.81 3.19 -32.28
CA ALA A 420 21.63 2.15 -32.89
C ALA A 420 21.55 0.83 -32.09
N LEU A 421 21.54 0.90 -30.75
CA LEU A 421 21.30 -0.27 -29.91
C LEU A 421 19.89 -0.85 -30.10
N GLN A 422 18.87 0.01 -30.22
CA GLN A 422 17.52 -0.44 -30.55
C GLN A 422 17.49 -1.20 -31.88
N GLY A 423 18.18 -0.69 -32.90
CA GLY A 423 18.31 -1.37 -34.20
C GLY A 423 19.00 -2.73 -34.09
N ALA A 424 20.09 -2.83 -33.31
CA ALA A 424 20.81 -4.08 -33.08
C ALA A 424 19.96 -5.11 -32.32
N ILE A 425 19.21 -4.68 -31.29
CA ILE A 425 18.39 -5.57 -30.47
C ILE A 425 17.14 -6.05 -31.23
N ASN A 426 16.59 -5.25 -32.15
CA ASN A 426 15.43 -5.65 -32.96
C ASN A 426 15.70 -6.87 -33.85
N ILE A 427 16.96 -7.14 -34.21
CA ILE A 427 17.35 -8.26 -35.08
C ILE A 427 17.92 -9.46 -34.31
N GLU A 428 18.06 -9.37 -32.99
CA GLU A 428 18.50 -10.46 -32.14
C GLU A 428 17.55 -11.67 -32.27
N GLN A 429 18.08 -12.88 -32.26
CA GLN A 429 17.26 -14.10 -32.36
C GLN A 429 16.87 -14.65 -30.98
N ASN A 430 17.66 -14.33 -29.95
CA ASN A 430 17.45 -14.79 -28.59
C ASN A 430 17.07 -13.60 -27.69
N HIS A 431 15.87 -13.63 -27.13
CA HIS A 431 15.33 -12.53 -26.32
C HIS A 431 15.22 -12.82 -24.82
N TRP A 432 15.49 -14.07 -24.42
CA TRP A 432 15.45 -14.52 -23.04
C TRP A 432 16.55 -15.53 -22.76
N GLU A 433 16.77 -15.79 -21.48
CA GLU A 433 17.68 -16.79 -20.97
C GLU A 433 16.96 -18.11 -20.69
N VAL A 434 17.66 -19.22 -20.93
CA VAL A 434 17.22 -20.55 -20.56
C VAL A 434 18.14 -21.06 -19.47
N ARG A 435 17.55 -21.63 -18.41
CA ARG A 435 18.30 -22.34 -17.37
C ARG A 435 18.14 -23.86 -17.58
N PRO A 436 19.18 -24.58 -18.03
CA PRO A 436 19.16 -26.03 -18.06
C PRO A 436 19.16 -26.58 -16.63
N GLN A 437 18.66 -27.81 -16.46
CA GLN A 437 18.67 -28.49 -15.17
C GLN A 437 20.11 -28.62 -14.64
N GLY A 438 20.34 -28.24 -13.39
CA GLY A 438 21.67 -28.26 -12.77
C GLY A 438 22.69 -27.22 -13.29
N GLY A 439 22.31 -26.36 -14.25
CA GLY A 439 23.21 -25.37 -14.86
C GLY A 439 22.82 -23.91 -14.56
N ASP A 440 23.70 -22.98 -14.95
CA ASP A 440 23.40 -21.55 -14.92
C ASP A 440 22.59 -21.12 -16.14
N TYR A 441 22.06 -19.90 -16.10
CA TYR A 441 21.41 -19.29 -17.26
C TYR A 441 22.36 -19.18 -18.46
N SER A 442 21.81 -19.36 -19.66
CA SER A 442 22.56 -19.49 -20.93
C SER A 442 23.43 -18.30 -21.34
N ASN A 443 23.14 -17.09 -20.85
CA ASN A 443 23.68 -15.81 -21.34
C ASN A 443 23.54 -15.60 -22.87
N ASN A 444 22.44 -16.09 -23.47
CA ASN A 444 22.19 -16.07 -24.91
C ASN A 444 21.56 -14.77 -25.40
N SER A 445 20.80 -14.08 -24.55
CA SER A 445 20.13 -12.82 -24.89
C SER A 445 21.12 -11.65 -24.85
N PHE A 446 20.80 -10.56 -25.55
CA PHE A 446 21.59 -9.34 -25.48
C PHE A 446 21.48 -8.67 -24.09
N PRO A 447 22.55 -8.09 -23.52
CA PRO A 447 23.95 -8.12 -23.97
C PRO A 447 24.67 -9.41 -23.52
N ARG A 448 25.66 -9.88 -24.30
CA ARG A 448 26.43 -11.11 -23.99
C ARG A 448 27.74 -10.83 -23.25
N ASN A 449 28.37 -9.69 -23.54
CA ASN A 449 29.60 -9.24 -22.89
C ASN A 449 29.26 -8.36 -21.69
N ILE A 450 28.98 -8.99 -20.55
CA ILE A 450 28.56 -8.31 -19.33
C ILE A 450 29.79 -7.89 -18.53
N ALA A 451 29.90 -6.59 -18.23
CA ALA A 451 31.03 -6.04 -17.48
C ALA A 451 30.91 -6.30 -15.97
N TYR A 452 29.69 -6.19 -15.44
CA TYR A 452 29.43 -6.29 -14.00
C TYR A 452 27.99 -6.71 -13.74
N TYR A 453 27.78 -7.73 -12.91
CA TYR A 453 26.44 -8.12 -12.47
C TYR A 453 26.03 -7.33 -11.23
N HIS A 454 24.77 -6.91 -11.17
CA HIS A 454 24.14 -6.33 -9.99
C HIS A 454 23.33 -7.37 -9.23
N SER A 455 22.54 -8.17 -9.95
CA SER A 455 21.79 -9.27 -9.34
C SER A 455 21.61 -10.44 -10.30
N ILE A 456 21.46 -11.64 -9.73
CA ILE A 456 21.01 -12.84 -10.41
C ILE A 456 19.88 -13.46 -9.59
N SER A 457 18.77 -13.79 -10.22
CA SER A 457 17.58 -14.39 -9.59
C SER A 457 17.32 -15.76 -10.18
N TYR A 458 17.22 -16.78 -9.31
CA TYR A 458 16.97 -18.17 -9.66
C TYR A 458 15.56 -18.56 -9.24
N TYR A 459 14.82 -19.12 -10.18
CA TYR A 459 13.44 -19.56 -9.97
C TYR A 459 13.30 -21.08 -10.13
N ASP A 460 12.15 -21.58 -9.70
CA ASP A 460 11.61 -22.91 -10.00
C ASP A 460 12.31 -24.11 -9.36
N GLY A 461 13.50 -23.95 -8.79
CA GLY A 461 14.25 -25.06 -8.17
C GLY A 461 15.56 -24.63 -7.53
N TYR A 462 16.16 -25.54 -6.77
CA TYR A 462 17.34 -25.29 -5.93
C TYR A 462 18.66 -25.75 -6.58
N ASP A 463 18.59 -26.29 -7.79
CA ASP A 463 19.69 -26.88 -8.55
C ASP A 463 20.47 -25.84 -9.38
N PHE A 464 20.70 -24.66 -8.82
CA PHE A 464 21.46 -23.60 -9.49
C PHE A 464 22.92 -23.52 -9.00
N PRO A 465 23.87 -23.04 -9.84
CA PRO A 465 25.28 -23.00 -9.49
C PRO A 465 25.60 -22.10 -8.30
N GLY A 466 26.48 -22.58 -7.42
CA GLY A 466 26.92 -21.84 -6.25
C GLY A 466 25.88 -21.76 -5.12
N ASN A 467 24.84 -22.61 -5.14
CA ASN A 467 23.99 -22.80 -3.97
C ASN A 467 24.77 -23.50 -2.83
N SER A 468 25.45 -22.71 -1.99
CA SER A 468 26.24 -23.19 -0.84
C SER A 468 25.36 -23.71 0.31
N PHE A 469 24.07 -23.35 0.34
CA PHE A 469 23.13 -23.74 1.40
C PHE A 469 22.40 -25.07 1.16
N GLY A 470 22.48 -25.61 -0.05
CA GLY A 470 22.03 -26.97 -0.40
C GLY A 470 20.56 -27.10 -0.82
N GLN A 471 20.16 -28.35 -1.06
CA GLN A 471 18.79 -28.74 -1.45
C GLN A 471 17.81 -28.67 -0.26
N PRO A 472 16.48 -28.60 -0.51
CA PRO A 472 15.47 -28.63 0.55
C PRO A 472 15.58 -29.93 1.37
N SER A 473 15.27 -29.83 2.66
CA SER A 473 15.33 -30.92 3.64
C SER A 473 14.11 -30.92 4.57
N GLY A 474 13.83 -32.06 5.21
CA GLY A 474 12.70 -32.17 6.14
C GLY A 474 11.35 -31.93 5.47
N SER A 475 10.57 -30.98 5.98
CA SER A 475 9.24 -30.61 5.44
C SER A 475 9.30 -29.58 4.30
N GLN A 476 10.49 -29.11 3.91
CA GLN A 476 10.65 -28.14 2.82
C GLN A 476 10.21 -28.76 1.48
N ALA A 477 9.54 -27.96 0.67
CA ALA A 477 9.10 -28.34 -0.66
C ALA A 477 10.27 -28.58 -1.61
N GLY A 478 10.23 -29.71 -2.30
CA GLY A 478 11.12 -30.01 -3.42
C GLY A 478 10.82 -29.18 -4.68
N GLY A 479 11.72 -29.24 -5.66
CA GLY A 479 11.63 -28.47 -6.91
C GLY A 479 10.35 -28.65 -7.74
N GLY A 480 9.60 -29.73 -7.51
CA GLY A 480 8.30 -29.96 -8.16
C GLY A 480 7.19 -29.00 -7.69
N ARG A 481 7.34 -28.37 -6.53
CA ARG A 481 6.34 -27.47 -5.93
C ARG A 481 6.78 -26.01 -5.81
N THR A 482 7.98 -25.70 -6.28
CA THR A 482 8.53 -24.34 -6.29
C THR A 482 8.44 -23.67 -7.65
N LYS A 483 7.68 -24.24 -8.60
CA LYS A 483 7.45 -23.63 -9.92
C LYS A 483 6.78 -22.27 -9.76
N GLY A 484 7.34 -21.24 -10.39
CA GLY A 484 6.95 -19.85 -10.25
C GLY A 484 7.64 -19.09 -9.11
N LEU A 485 8.24 -19.79 -8.13
CA LEU A 485 8.80 -19.18 -6.92
C LEU A 485 10.29 -18.83 -7.08
N LEU A 486 10.74 -17.76 -6.41
CA LEU A 486 12.14 -17.32 -6.34
C LEU A 486 12.91 -18.15 -5.30
N THR A 487 13.59 -19.19 -5.76
CA THR A 487 14.31 -20.14 -4.88
C THR A 487 15.68 -19.64 -4.45
N GLY A 488 16.32 -18.75 -5.21
CA GLY A 488 17.57 -18.13 -4.79
C GLY A 488 17.88 -16.82 -5.49
N SER A 489 18.74 -16.02 -4.89
CA SER A 489 19.21 -14.77 -5.46
C SER A 489 20.66 -14.51 -5.08
N LYS A 490 21.39 -13.81 -5.94
CA LYS A 490 22.73 -13.29 -5.67
C LYS A 490 22.70 -11.79 -5.89
N ILE A 491 23.16 -11.01 -4.92
CA ILE A 491 23.18 -9.54 -4.99
C ILE A 491 24.59 -9.02 -4.74
N THR A 492 25.08 -8.18 -5.65
CA THR A 492 26.47 -7.69 -5.58
C THR A 492 26.65 -6.61 -4.53
N VAL A 493 27.73 -6.71 -3.75
CA VAL A 493 28.27 -5.62 -2.93
C VAL A 493 28.99 -4.64 -3.85
N LEU A 494 28.46 -3.41 -3.91
CA LEU A 494 28.94 -2.40 -4.86
C LEU A 494 30.38 -2.01 -4.54
N GLY A 495 31.21 -1.97 -5.58
CA GLY A 495 32.63 -1.64 -5.47
C GLY A 495 33.55 -2.82 -5.15
N THR A 496 33.03 -4.01 -4.79
CA THR A 496 33.87 -5.19 -4.49
C THR A 496 33.71 -6.33 -5.51
N GLY A 497 32.55 -6.43 -6.16
CA GLY A 497 32.23 -7.51 -7.09
C GLY A 497 31.83 -8.84 -6.42
N THR A 498 31.87 -8.90 -5.09
CA THR A 498 31.35 -10.03 -4.31
C THR A 498 29.84 -10.07 -4.41
N MET A 499 29.24 -11.21 -4.76
CA MET A 499 27.80 -11.41 -4.73
C MET A 499 27.40 -12.23 -3.51
N LEU A 500 26.47 -11.71 -2.71
CA LEU A 500 25.92 -12.39 -1.54
C LEU A 500 24.75 -13.27 -1.97
N LEU A 501 24.79 -14.56 -1.61
CA LEU A 501 23.72 -15.52 -1.88
C LEU A 501 22.59 -15.41 -0.85
N THR A 502 21.34 -15.53 -1.31
CA THR A 502 20.17 -15.85 -0.48
C THR A 502 19.40 -17.02 -1.10
N VAL A 503 18.89 -17.93 -0.29
CA VAL A 503 18.10 -19.11 -0.72
C VAL A 503 16.83 -19.22 0.11
N ASN A 504 15.69 -19.28 -0.57
CA ASN A 504 14.36 -19.34 0.06
C ASN A 504 13.77 -20.75 -0.06
N TYR A 505 13.53 -21.37 1.09
CA TYR A 505 12.90 -22.67 1.22
C TYR A 505 11.42 -22.51 1.55
N TYR A 506 10.59 -23.22 0.81
CA TYR A 506 9.14 -23.13 0.90
C TYR A 506 8.53 -24.36 1.58
N ASP A 507 7.33 -24.24 2.14
CA ASP A 507 6.48 -25.40 2.44
C ASP A 507 5.69 -25.86 1.21
N GLN A 508 4.82 -26.86 1.40
CA GLN A 508 4.02 -27.44 0.32
C GLN A 508 2.95 -26.46 -0.22
N GLU A 509 2.65 -25.41 0.54
CA GLU A 509 1.72 -24.33 0.23
C GLU A 509 2.41 -23.13 -0.44
N GLY A 510 3.74 -23.13 -0.57
CA GLY A 510 4.52 -22.08 -1.22
C GLY A 510 4.87 -20.89 -0.33
N ARG A 511 4.78 -21.04 1.00
CA ARG A 511 5.16 -20.03 1.99
C ARG A 511 6.62 -20.21 2.41
N VAL A 512 7.35 -19.11 2.65
CA VAL A 512 8.78 -19.18 3.01
C VAL A 512 8.93 -19.68 4.46
N VAL A 513 9.28 -20.95 4.64
CA VAL A 513 9.55 -21.54 5.97
C VAL A 513 10.99 -21.36 6.41
N GLN A 514 11.91 -21.10 5.48
CA GLN A 514 13.29 -20.78 5.84
C GLN A 514 13.96 -19.94 4.75
N SER A 515 14.71 -18.90 5.15
CA SER A 515 15.63 -18.19 4.26
C SER A 515 17.05 -18.31 4.82
N LYS A 516 18.02 -18.59 3.96
CA LYS A 516 19.44 -18.65 4.31
C LYS A 516 20.21 -17.67 3.44
N SER A 517 20.96 -16.77 4.04
CA SER A 517 21.69 -15.73 3.31
C SER A 517 23.12 -15.56 3.82
N GLU A 518 24.02 -15.25 2.90
CA GLU A 518 25.37 -14.77 3.22
C GLU A 518 25.31 -13.27 3.58
N ASN A 519 26.19 -12.82 4.47
CA ASN A 519 26.33 -11.40 4.80
C ASN A 519 27.71 -10.87 4.42
N HIS A 520 27.83 -9.54 4.30
CA HIS A 520 29.06 -8.87 3.86
C HIS A 520 30.23 -8.97 4.86
N LEU A 521 29.97 -9.46 6.07
CA LEU A 521 30.99 -9.75 7.09
C LEU A 521 31.59 -11.16 6.92
N GLY A 522 31.15 -11.94 5.93
CA GLY A 522 31.59 -13.31 5.69
C GLY A 522 30.87 -14.36 6.55
N GLY A 523 29.78 -13.96 7.22
CA GLY A 523 28.91 -14.82 8.01
C GLY A 523 27.64 -15.25 7.26
N ASN A 524 26.75 -15.94 7.98
CA ASN A 524 25.47 -16.42 7.47
C ASN A 524 24.30 -16.03 8.38
N ASP A 525 23.15 -15.79 7.78
CA ASP A 525 21.88 -15.56 8.44
C ASP A 525 20.89 -16.66 8.04
N VAL A 526 20.26 -17.28 9.03
CA VAL A 526 19.22 -18.29 8.83
C VAL A 526 17.95 -17.85 9.53
N VAL A 527 16.92 -17.51 8.77
CA VAL A 527 15.59 -17.15 9.29
C VAL A 527 14.66 -18.32 9.07
N SER A 528 14.01 -18.84 10.11
CA SER A 528 13.06 -19.95 10.04
C SER A 528 11.69 -19.50 10.56
N ASN A 529 10.64 -19.72 9.77
CA ASN A 529 9.28 -19.23 10.03
C ASN A 529 8.32 -20.39 10.30
N SER A 530 7.37 -20.16 11.20
CA SER A 530 6.24 -21.05 11.45
C SER A 530 4.92 -20.32 11.23
N TYR A 531 3.98 -20.99 10.58
CA TYR A 531 2.66 -20.44 10.25
C TYR A 531 1.55 -21.29 10.88
N ASN A 532 0.43 -20.66 11.20
CA ASN A 532 -0.79 -21.40 11.46
C ASN A 532 -1.45 -21.84 10.13
N PHE A 533 -2.58 -22.54 10.23
CA PHE A 533 -3.31 -23.00 9.04
C PHE A 533 -3.87 -21.83 8.22
N ALA A 534 -4.28 -20.73 8.86
CA ALA A 534 -4.73 -19.54 8.16
C ALA A 534 -3.60 -18.89 7.35
N GLY A 535 -2.33 -19.11 7.70
CA GLY A 535 -1.17 -18.51 7.03
C GLY A 535 -0.54 -17.35 7.79
N GLU A 536 -1.00 -17.08 9.01
CA GLU A 536 -0.44 -16.06 9.88
C GLU A 536 0.90 -16.54 10.47
N LEU A 537 1.89 -15.65 10.52
CA LEU A 537 3.23 -15.95 11.05
C LEU A 537 3.16 -16.08 12.57
N THR A 538 3.28 -17.29 13.10
CA THR A 538 3.24 -17.57 14.55
C THR A 538 4.61 -17.53 15.23
N GLY A 539 5.68 -17.67 14.44
CA GLY A 539 7.04 -17.62 14.97
C GLY A 539 8.08 -17.37 13.87
N SER A 540 9.17 -16.71 14.25
CA SER A 540 10.32 -16.41 13.39
C SER A 540 11.59 -16.51 14.21
N ILE A 541 12.50 -17.40 13.84
CA ILE A 541 13.80 -17.58 14.49
C ILE A 541 14.89 -17.18 13.51
N ARG A 542 15.64 -16.12 13.83
CA ARG A 542 16.86 -15.73 13.12
C ARG A 542 18.07 -16.23 13.87
N VAL A 543 18.96 -16.95 13.18
CA VAL A 543 20.30 -17.30 13.66
C VAL A 543 21.31 -16.54 12.81
N HIS A 544 21.91 -15.51 13.38
CA HIS A 544 22.98 -14.74 12.76
C HIS A 544 24.34 -15.28 13.20
N THR A 545 25.17 -15.75 12.27
CA THR A 545 26.46 -16.37 12.56
C THR A 545 27.60 -15.57 11.94
N LEU A 546 28.57 -15.17 12.75
CA LEU A 546 29.81 -14.53 12.32
C LEU A 546 31.02 -15.23 12.97
N ASN A 547 32.01 -15.64 12.18
CA ASN A 547 33.22 -16.33 12.67
C ASN A 547 32.93 -17.53 13.60
N GLY A 548 31.86 -18.29 13.31
CA GLY A 548 31.42 -19.43 14.12
C GLY A 548 30.65 -19.09 15.40
N VAL A 549 30.47 -17.80 15.72
CA VAL A 549 29.66 -17.34 16.85
C VAL A 549 28.24 -17.06 16.36
N ALA A 550 27.26 -17.73 16.95
CA ALA A 550 25.84 -17.56 16.62
C ALA A 550 25.15 -16.64 17.64
N THR A 551 24.35 -15.70 17.13
CA THR A 551 23.36 -14.92 17.88
C THR A 551 21.97 -15.32 17.38
N THR A 552 21.11 -15.76 18.29
CA THR A 552 19.75 -16.19 17.97
C THR A 552 18.74 -15.15 18.43
N VAL A 553 17.84 -14.73 17.54
CA VAL A 553 16.69 -13.88 17.86
C VAL A 553 15.44 -14.67 17.50
N ALA A 554 14.64 -15.04 18.51
CA ALA A 554 13.41 -15.78 18.35
C ALA A 554 12.22 -14.88 18.67
N ASN A 555 11.30 -14.75 17.72
CA ASN A 555 10.04 -14.07 17.89
C ASN A 555 8.89 -15.06 17.87
N ARG A 556 7.90 -14.85 18.74
CA ARG A 556 6.61 -15.55 18.71
C ARG A 556 5.50 -14.51 18.61
N TYR A 557 4.48 -14.82 17.83
CA TYR A 557 3.35 -13.93 17.57
C TYR A 557 2.05 -14.62 17.91
N GLU A 558 1.14 -13.86 18.50
CA GLU A 558 -0.23 -14.31 18.77
C GLU A 558 -1.23 -13.38 18.09
N TYR A 559 -2.32 -13.97 17.62
CA TYR A 559 -3.42 -13.30 16.96
C TYR A 559 -4.73 -13.68 17.64
N ASP A 560 -5.71 -12.80 17.63
CA ASP A 560 -7.07 -13.17 18.04
C ASP A 560 -7.79 -13.93 16.93
N HIS A 561 -9.02 -14.35 17.21
CA HIS A 561 -9.84 -15.11 16.27
C HIS A 561 -10.17 -14.33 14.99
N ALA A 562 -10.06 -13.01 14.97
CA ALA A 562 -10.27 -12.21 13.75
C ALA A 562 -8.97 -11.95 12.96
N GLY A 563 -7.82 -12.44 13.44
CA GLY A 563 -6.51 -12.26 12.81
C GLY A 563 -5.80 -10.96 13.21
N ARG A 564 -6.26 -10.29 14.28
CA ARG A 564 -5.60 -9.08 14.80
C ARG A 564 -4.46 -9.49 15.72
N ARG A 565 -3.27 -8.89 15.57
CA ARG A 565 -2.09 -9.21 16.39
C ARG A 565 -2.31 -8.85 17.86
N ARG A 566 -2.24 -9.82 18.75
CA ARG A 566 -2.43 -9.66 20.21
C ARG A 566 -1.13 -9.47 20.96
N ALA A 567 -0.07 -10.14 20.55
CA ALA A 567 1.22 -10.05 21.24
C ALA A 567 2.39 -10.39 20.33
N VAL A 568 3.54 -9.78 20.65
CA VAL A 568 4.86 -10.07 20.11
C VAL A 568 5.77 -10.40 21.28
N PHE A 569 6.36 -11.58 21.23
CA PHE A 569 7.35 -12.03 22.18
C PHE A 569 8.72 -12.05 21.51
N GLU A 570 9.78 -11.76 22.25
CA GLU A 570 11.15 -11.82 21.76
C GLU A 570 12.08 -12.45 22.79
N GLN A 571 12.94 -13.33 22.31
CA GLN A 571 14.02 -13.96 23.06
C GLN A 571 15.32 -13.82 22.27
N ILE A 572 16.37 -13.28 22.91
CA ILE A 572 17.70 -13.18 22.32
C ILE A 572 18.65 -14.13 23.04
N ASN A 573 19.27 -15.04 22.29
CA ASN A 573 20.09 -16.14 22.77
C ASN A 573 19.32 -16.99 23.79
N ASN A 574 19.92 -17.21 24.97
CA ASN A 574 19.34 -17.99 26.06
C ASN A 574 18.79 -17.10 27.19
N GLN A 575 18.53 -15.82 26.91
CA GLN A 575 17.90 -14.92 27.89
C GLN A 575 16.40 -15.26 28.04
N ASP A 576 15.74 -14.71 29.05
CA ASP A 576 14.30 -14.90 29.23
C ASP A 576 13.51 -14.28 28.07
N GLU A 577 12.40 -14.93 27.68
CA GLU A 577 11.45 -14.39 26.72
C GLU A 577 10.77 -13.16 27.32
N VAL A 578 10.69 -12.07 26.55
CA VAL A 578 10.02 -10.84 26.93
C VAL A 578 8.79 -10.64 26.03
N VAL A 579 7.65 -10.28 26.62
CA VAL A 579 6.55 -9.69 25.86
C VAL A 579 6.99 -8.31 25.39
N LEU A 580 7.50 -8.25 24.16
CA LEU A 580 7.99 -7.03 23.54
C LEU A 580 6.85 -6.01 23.44
N SER A 581 5.71 -6.45 22.92
CA SER A 581 4.45 -5.70 22.97
C SER A 581 3.21 -6.58 23.06
N SER A 582 2.15 -6.06 23.70
CA SER A 582 0.80 -6.64 23.63
C SER A 582 -0.25 -5.56 23.34
N LEU A 583 -1.27 -5.94 22.55
CA LEU A 583 -2.23 -5.03 21.94
C LEU A 583 -3.65 -5.40 22.37
N ASP A 584 -4.41 -4.41 22.82
CA ASP A 584 -5.84 -4.51 23.10
C ASP A 584 -6.62 -3.68 22.08
N TYR A 585 -7.74 -4.21 21.60
CA TYR A 585 -8.60 -3.57 20.59
C TYR A 585 -9.99 -3.29 21.15
N ASN A 586 -10.63 -2.22 20.69
CA ASN A 586 -12.03 -1.92 21.02
C ASN A 586 -13.01 -2.81 20.23
N GLU A 587 -14.30 -2.75 20.55
CA GLU A 587 -15.30 -3.63 19.92
C GLU A 587 -15.38 -3.52 18.39
N LEU A 588 -14.91 -2.42 17.78
CA LEU A 588 -14.83 -2.23 16.33
C LEU A 588 -13.45 -2.63 15.73
N GLY A 589 -12.56 -3.21 16.53
CA GLY A 589 -11.23 -3.64 16.09
C GLY A 589 -10.18 -2.51 15.99
N GLN A 590 -10.44 -1.31 16.50
CA GLN A 590 -9.42 -0.25 16.58
C GLN A 590 -8.48 -0.49 17.76
N LEU A 591 -7.19 -0.16 17.61
CA LEU A 591 -6.21 -0.32 18.68
C LEU A 591 -6.57 0.59 19.87
N GLU A 592 -6.86 0.01 21.02
CA GLU A 592 -7.21 0.75 22.23
C GLU A 592 -5.99 0.94 23.14
N LYS A 593 -5.17 -0.11 23.31
CA LYS A 593 -3.99 -0.06 24.19
C LYS A 593 -2.83 -0.80 23.57
N LYS A 594 -1.64 -0.28 23.82
CA LYS A 594 -0.37 -0.93 23.56
C LYS A 594 0.43 -0.97 24.84
N LYS A 595 0.84 -2.16 25.23
CA LYS A 595 1.64 -2.43 26.42
C LYS A 595 3.02 -2.87 25.97
N LEU A 596 4.06 -2.32 26.59
CA LEU A 596 5.46 -2.62 26.29
C LEU A 596 6.14 -3.26 27.49
N HIS A 597 7.10 -4.15 27.20
CA HIS A 597 7.92 -4.84 28.19
C HIS A 597 7.11 -5.48 29.31
N ASN A 598 6.44 -6.60 29.02
CA ASN A 598 5.62 -7.32 30.01
C ASN A 598 4.54 -6.45 30.68
N GLY A 599 4.12 -5.36 30.02
CA GLY A 599 3.10 -4.44 30.52
C GLY A 599 3.58 -3.36 31.50
N LEU A 600 4.91 -3.14 31.63
CA LEU A 600 5.45 -2.10 32.51
C LEU A 600 5.25 -0.67 31.97
N GLN A 601 5.01 -0.52 30.68
CA GLN A 601 4.54 0.73 30.09
C GLN A 601 3.26 0.45 29.31
N GLU A 602 2.25 1.31 29.48
CA GLU A 602 1.01 1.26 28.71
C GLU A 602 0.75 2.60 28.01
N THR A 603 0.33 2.52 26.75
CA THR A 603 -0.15 3.64 25.94
C THR A 603 -1.59 3.40 25.53
N ARG A 604 -2.47 4.38 25.77
CA ARG A 604 -3.90 4.33 25.41
C ARG A 604 -4.18 5.23 24.22
N PHE A 605 -4.96 4.73 23.28
CA PHE A 605 -5.31 5.45 22.06
C PHE A 605 -6.79 5.85 22.06
N GLY A 606 -7.08 7.01 21.47
CA GLY A 606 -8.44 7.49 21.26
C GLY A 606 -8.57 8.10 19.87
N TYR A 607 -9.73 7.94 19.25
CA TYR A 607 -10.01 8.34 17.87
C TYR A 607 -11.22 9.27 17.79
N ASN A 608 -11.34 10.03 16.70
CA ASN A 608 -12.57 10.74 16.37
C ASN A 608 -13.52 9.83 15.57
N GLU A 609 -14.71 10.34 15.28
CA GLU A 609 -15.76 9.66 14.51
C GLU A 609 -15.36 9.29 13.07
N ARG A 610 -14.28 9.86 12.53
CA ARG A 610 -13.69 9.52 11.23
C ARG A 610 -12.56 8.49 11.34
N GLY A 611 -12.23 8.04 12.55
CA GLY A 611 -11.11 7.13 12.82
C GLY A 611 -9.74 7.83 12.95
N TRP A 612 -9.69 9.16 12.98
CA TRP A 612 -8.42 9.89 13.16
C TRP A 612 -7.97 9.85 14.61
N LEU A 613 -6.68 9.64 14.85
CA LEU A 613 -6.09 9.63 16.18
C LEU A 613 -6.29 10.99 16.87
N LYS A 614 -6.98 11.02 18.01
CA LYS A 614 -7.12 12.21 18.88
C LYS A 614 -6.17 12.21 20.06
N SER A 615 -5.80 11.04 20.57
CA SER A 615 -4.95 10.95 21.75
C SER A 615 -4.13 9.68 21.76
N SER A 616 -2.90 9.81 22.27
CA SER A 616 -2.02 8.72 22.68
C SER A 616 -1.52 9.08 24.07
N THR A 617 -1.91 8.35 25.12
CA THR A 617 -1.66 8.75 26.50
C THR A 617 -0.90 7.67 27.25
N SER A 618 0.24 8.05 27.84
CA SER A 618 1.04 7.18 28.71
C SER A 618 1.76 7.98 29.79
N ASP A 619 2.33 7.30 30.80
CA ASP A 619 3.06 7.98 31.87
C ASP A 619 4.32 8.71 31.37
N ALA A 620 4.95 8.21 30.31
CA ALA A 620 6.24 8.72 29.83
C ALA A 620 6.11 9.74 28.68
N PHE A 621 5.23 9.50 27.72
CA PHE A 621 4.94 10.41 26.63
C PHE A 621 3.45 10.35 26.27
N SER A 622 2.82 11.51 26.25
CA SER A 622 1.42 11.69 25.87
C SER A 622 1.28 12.76 24.81
N MET A 623 0.31 12.56 23.92
CA MET A 623 -0.04 13.47 22.86
C MET A 623 -1.57 13.55 22.72
N ALA A 624 -2.06 14.75 22.40
CA ALA A 624 -3.41 14.95 21.91
C ALA A 624 -3.39 15.78 20.62
N LEU A 625 -4.21 15.38 19.63
CA LEU A 625 -4.35 16.03 18.35
C LEU A 625 -5.73 16.67 18.25
N LYS A 626 -5.75 17.92 17.76
CA LYS A 626 -6.96 18.66 17.45
C LYS A 626 -7.06 18.87 15.96
N TYR A 627 -8.29 18.74 15.44
CA TYR A 627 -8.63 18.91 14.04
C TYR A 627 -9.63 20.06 13.90
N ASN A 628 -10.91 19.73 13.70
CA ASN A 628 -12.02 20.67 13.67
C ASN A 628 -12.31 21.29 15.05
N ASP A 629 -11.74 20.72 16.11
CA ASP A 629 -11.85 21.16 17.50
C ASP A 629 -10.61 21.93 18.00
N GLY A 630 -9.76 22.42 17.08
CA GLY A 630 -8.57 23.23 17.38
C GLY A 630 -8.78 24.74 17.24
N ASN A 631 -7.71 25.52 17.47
CA ASN A 631 -7.73 26.99 17.40
C ASN A 631 -7.95 27.52 15.97
N LEU A 632 -7.34 26.85 14.99
CA LEU A 632 -7.54 27.07 13.56
C LEU A 632 -8.13 25.79 12.97
N PRO A 633 -9.45 25.57 13.08
CA PRO A 633 -10.09 24.30 12.77
C PRO A 633 -9.73 23.77 11.38
N GLN A 634 -9.49 22.46 11.30
CA GLN A 634 -9.20 21.73 10.07
C GLN A 634 -10.18 20.57 9.91
N TRP A 635 -10.87 20.52 8.78
CA TRP A 635 -11.92 19.53 8.49
C TRP A 635 -11.50 18.48 7.47
N ASN A 636 -10.40 18.69 6.77
CA ASN A 636 -9.91 17.80 5.70
C ASN A 636 -8.84 16.79 6.18
N GLY A 637 -8.54 16.74 7.48
CA GLY A 637 -7.55 15.84 8.10
C GLY A 637 -6.19 16.47 8.39
N ASN A 638 -5.98 17.75 8.07
CA ASN A 638 -4.85 18.50 8.61
C ASN A 638 -4.99 18.64 10.13
N ILE A 639 -3.87 18.70 10.85
CA ILE A 639 -3.87 18.84 12.31
C ILE A 639 -3.82 20.33 12.65
N ALA A 640 -4.82 20.83 13.36
CA ALA A 640 -4.86 22.23 13.81
C ALA A 640 -3.90 22.46 14.98
N ASN A 641 -3.87 21.52 15.93
CA ASN A 641 -2.99 21.60 17.09
C ASN A 641 -2.44 20.23 17.49
N GLN A 642 -1.19 20.20 17.96
CA GLN A 642 -0.59 19.05 18.62
C GLN A 642 -0.19 19.45 20.04
N TYR A 643 -0.78 18.78 21.02
CA TYR A 643 -0.46 18.90 22.44
C TYR A 643 0.42 17.73 22.83
N TRP A 644 1.47 17.96 23.62
CA TRP A 644 2.26 16.85 24.15
C TRP A 644 2.88 17.13 25.51
N GLY A 645 3.23 16.04 26.20
CA GLY A 645 3.81 16.03 27.52
C GLY A 645 3.89 14.61 28.06
N SER A 646 3.52 14.43 29.33
CA SER A 646 3.54 13.13 30.02
C SER A 646 2.27 12.97 30.86
N ALA A 647 1.83 11.72 31.03
CA ALA A 647 0.56 11.37 31.67
C ALA A 647 -0.59 12.22 31.07
N THR A 648 -1.32 12.98 31.89
CA THR A 648 -2.40 13.87 31.44
C THR A 648 -1.99 15.34 31.36
N SER A 649 -0.70 15.65 31.48
CA SER A 649 -0.16 17.02 31.41
C SER A 649 0.37 17.33 30.01
N PHE A 650 -0.09 18.44 29.43
CA PHE A 650 0.31 18.90 28.10
C PHE A 650 0.92 20.32 28.17
N PRO A 651 2.15 20.48 28.69
CA PRO A 651 2.81 21.78 28.80
C PRO A 651 3.22 22.35 27.43
N ASN A 652 3.27 21.51 26.39
CA ASN A 652 3.71 21.90 25.07
C ASN A 652 2.57 21.81 24.06
N VAL A 653 2.42 22.85 23.25
CA VAL A 653 1.35 22.94 22.25
C VAL A 653 1.88 23.56 20.99
N TYR A 654 1.77 22.85 19.87
CA TYR A 654 1.89 23.41 18.54
C TYR A 654 0.52 23.87 18.03
N SER A 655 0.47 25.07 17.43
CA SER A 655 -0.62 25.53 16.58
C SER A 655 -0.12 25.61 15.15
N TYR A 656 -0.83 24.97 14.22
CA TYR A 656 -0.47 24.94 12.81
C TYR A 656 -1.44 25.78 11.97
N ASP A 657 -0.89 26.52 11.01
CA ASP A 657 -1.64 27.24 9.98
C ASP A 657 -1.23 26.72 8.61
N TYR A 658 -2.19 26.65 7.69
CA TYR A 658 -2.00 26.13 6.33
C TYR A 658 -2.47 27.16 5.31
N ASP A 659 -1.82 27.20 4.16
CA ASP A 659 -2.36 27.97 3.04
C ASP A 659 -3.54 27.23 2.38
N LYS A 660 -4.19 27.90 1.42
CA LYS A 660 -5.36 27.34 0.71
C LYS A 660 -5.01 26.14 -0.17
N LEU A 661 -3.74 25.81 -0.35
CA LEU A 661 -3.27 24.62 -1.05
C LEU A 661 -2.85 23.50 -0.08
N ASN A 662 -3.18 23.62 1.21
CA ASN A 662 -2.85 22.68 2.28
C ASN A 662 -1.34 22.53 2.55
N ARG A 663 -0.52 23.55 2.22
CA ARG A 663 0.91 23.60 2.60
C ARG A 663 1.05 24.28 3.96
N LEU A 664 2.00 23.82 4.77
CA LEU A 664 2.24 24.37 6.11
C LEU A 664 2.77 25.81 6.01
N LYS A 665 2.00 26.77 6.49
CA LYS A 665 2.40 28.17 6.51
C LYS A 665 3.09 28.55 7.81
N SER A 666 2.64 27.99 8.94
CA SER A 666 3.34 28.13 10.21
C SER A 666 3.08 26.98 11.16
N GLY A 667 4.07 26.69 12.01
CA GLY A 667 3.92 25.87 13.21
C GLY A 667 4.51 26.60 14.38
N LEU A 668 3.67 27.03 15.32
CA LEU A 668 4.07 27.86 16.47
C LEU A 668 3.87 27.06 17.76
N SER A 669 4.94 26.82 18.52
CA SER A 669 4.91 26.11 19.79
C SER A 669 4.93 27.05 21.00
N THR A 670 4.02 26.81 21.96
CA THR A 670 4.14 27.28 23.34
C THR A 670 4.70 26.16 24.22
N GLY A 671 5.45 26.51 25.28
CA GLY A 671 6.14 25.53 26.14
C GLY A 671 7.62 25.43 25.75
N VAL A 672 7.97 24.45 24.92
CA VAL A 672 9.37 24.24 24.44
C VAL A 672 9.94 25.38 23.60
N GLY A 673 9.12 26.33 23.12
CA GLY A 673 9.58 27.49 22.33
C GLY A 673 10.22 27.07 21.01
N MET A 674 9.39 26.74 20.03
CA MET A 674 9.82 26.33 18.69
C MET A 674 8.87 26.93 17.67
N SER A 675 9.37 27.58 16.62
CA SER A 675 8.51 28.03 15.53
C SER A 675 9.14 27.88 14.16
N GLU A 676 8.32 27.55 13.16
CA GLU A 676 8.66 27.68 11.74
C GLU A 676 7.57 28.49 11.05
N VAL A 677 7.95 29.54 10.32
CA VAL A 677 7.05 30.33 9.47
C VAL A 677 7.60 30.31 8.05
N LEU A 678 6.77 29.89 7.09
CA LEU A 678 7.21 29.57 5.74
C LEU A 678 6.38 30.30 4.68
N THR A 679 7.03 30.56 3.54
CA THR A 679 6.36 30.88 2.28
C THR A 679 6.87 29.98 1.17
N TYR A 680 6.13 29.90 0.06
CA TYR A 680 6.45 29.00 -1.04
C TYR A 680 6.46 29.73 -2.39
N ASP A 681 7.19 29.18 -3.35
CA ASP A 681 7.03 29.52 -4.76
C ASP A 681 5.90 28.71 -5.43
N GLU A 682 5.71 28.92 -6.73
CA GLU A 682 4.67 28.29 -7.56
C GLU A 682 4.84 26.77 -7.71
N MET A 683 6.05 26.24 -7.48
CA MET A 683 6.34 24.79 -7.48
C MET A 683 6.28 24.19 -6.07
N GLY A 684 6.00 25.00 -5.06
CA GLY A 684 6.01 24.58 -3.67
C GLY A 684 7.40 24.44 -3.07
N ASN A 685 8.46 24.97 -3.70
CA ASN A 685 9.74 25.13 -3.02
C ASN A 685 9.58 26.16 -1.89
N ILE A 686 10.23 25.93 -0.75
CA ILE A 686 10.29 26.92 0.33
C ILE A 686 10.96 28.18 -0.20
N LYS A 687 10.25 29.30 -0.20
CA LYS A 687 10.80 30.60 -0.60
C LYS A 687 11.46 31.27 0.59
N THR A 688 10.79 31.30 1.74
CA THR A 688 11.36 31.79 2.99
C THR A 688 11.10 30.81 4.13
N LEU A 689 12.04 30.69 5.06
CA LEU A 689 11.85 30.00 6.33
C LEU A 689 12.43 30.85 7.46
N ASP A 690 11.57 31.23 8.41
CA ASP A 690 11.97 31.83 9.67
C ASP A 690 11.83 30.78 10.77
N ARG A 691 12.94 30.49 11.46
CA ARG A 691 12.94 29.65 12.65
C ARG A 691 13.06 30.50 13.89
N ASP A 692 12.21 30.19 14.86
CA ASP A 692 12.18 30.83 16.17
C ASP A 692 12.01 32.36 16.12
N GLN A 693 11.44 32.88 15.02
CA GLN A 693 11.20 34.31 14.79
C GLN A 693 12.50 35.13 14.90
N THR A 694 13.60 34.56 14.42
CA THR A 694 14.93 35.19 14.43
C THR A 694 15.23 35.95 13.14
N GLY A 695 14.37 35.82 12.14
CA GLY A 695 14.48 36.45 10.83
C GLY A 695 14.34 35.43 9.71
N ALA A 696 13.58 35.79 8.67
CA ALA A 696 13.33 34.91 7.54
C ALA A 696 14.57 34.76 6.65
N ASN A 697 15.04 33.52 6.46
CA ASN A 697 16.07 33.21 5.46
C ASN A 697 15.41 33.01 4.10
N LEU A 698 15.88 33.73 3.07
CA LEU A 698 15.47 33.54 1.69
C LEU A 698 16.21 32.37 1.04
N TYR A 699 15.50 31.56 0.27
CA TYR A 699 16.05 30.45 -0.49
C TYR A 699 16.13 30.83 -1.96
N HIS A 700 17.28 30.61 -2.58
CA HIS A 700 17.56 31.01 -3.96
C HIS A 700 17.69 29.77 -4.86
N TYR A 701 17.04 29.76 -6.03
CA TYR A 701 16.96 28.58 -6.89
C TYR A 701 17.34 28.85 -8.34
N THR A 702 17.81 27.80 -9.02
CA THR A 702 17.75 27.69 -10.49
C THR A 702 16.83 26.53 -10.83
N GLY A 703 15.67 26.83 -11.41
CA GLY A 703 14.60 25.83 -11.51
C GLY A 703 14.16 25.39 -10.10
N ASN A 704 14.15 24.08 -9.85
CA ASN A 704 13.87 23.50 -8.54
C ASN A 704 15.13 23.18 -7.71
N ARG A 705 16.33 23.51 -8.22
CA ARG A 705 17.61 23.24 -7.54
C ARG A 705 18.01 24.43 -6.67
N LEU A 706 18.27 24.18 -5.39
CA LEU A 706 18.71 25.20 -4.42
C LEU A 706 20.12 25.67 -4.77
N ILE A 707 20.40 26.97 -4.75
CA ILE A 707 21.74 27.54 -4.99
C ILE A 707 22.37 27.97 -3.67
N SER A 708 21.60 28.69 -2.85
CA SER A 708 22.03 29.24 -1.57
C SER A 708 20.81 29.53 -0.69
N VAL A 709 21.08 29.67 0.61
CA VAL A 709 20.11 30.14 1.61
C VAL A 709 20.77 31.30 2.35
N ASP A 710 20.03 32.36 2.59
CA ASP A 710 20.55 33.48 3.38
C ASP A 710 21.04 32.98 4.75
N ASN A 711 22.15 33.56 5.24
CA ASN A 711 22.82 33.16 6.50
C ASN A 711 23.34 31.72 6.54
N VAL A 712 23.40 31.02 5.39
CA VAL A 712 24.13 29.75 5.22
C VAL A 712 25.39 30.02 4.39
N ALA A 713 26.56 29.75 4.96
CA ALA A 713 27.83 30.04 4.31
C ALA A 713 28.21 28.97 3.28
N GLY A 714 27.89 29.21 2.01
CA GLY A 714 28.31 28.34 0.90
C GLY A 714 27.29 28.30 -0.24
N THR A 715 27.58 27.48 -1.25
CA THR A 715 26.67 27.24 -2.39
C THR A 715 26.44 25.74 -2.59
N PHE A 716 25.26 25.40 -3.08
CA PHE A 716 24.90 24.04 -3.46
C PHE A 716 25.24 23.81 -4.93
N GLY A 717 25.86 22.67 -5.22
CA GLY A 717 26.18 22.21 -6.58
C GLY A 717 25.41 20.94 -6.91
N TYR A 718 25.24 20.62 -8.21
CA TYR A 718 24.52 19.41 -8.65
C TYR A 718 25.23 18.70 -9.79
N ASP A 719 25.09 17.37 -9.85
CA ASP A 719 25.47 16.56 -11.00
C ASP A 719 24.41 16.58 -12.12
N ALA A 720 24.67 15.84 -13.21
CA ALA A 720 23.76 15.74 -14.35
C ALA A 720 22.44 15.00 -14.04
N ASN A 721 22.41 14.22 -12.96
CA ASN A 721 21.20 13.54 -12.48
C ASN A 721 20.38 14.40 -11.51
N GLY A 722 20.87 15.60 -11.16
CA GLY A 722 20.22 16.48 -10.20
C GLY A 722 20.49 16.09 -8.75
N ASN A 723 21.52 15.30 -8.47
CA ASN A 723 21.96 15.03 -7.11
C ASN A 723 22.89 16.14 -6.62
N ALA A 724 22.74 16.58 -5.36
CA ALA A 724 23.61 17.61 -4.80
C ALA A 724 25.07 17.11 -4.74
N SER A 725 25.96 17.69 -5.53
CA SER A 725 27.39 17.37 -5.53
C SER A 725 28.19 18.17 -4.49
N THR A 726 27.62 19.26 -3.98
CA THR A 726 28.16 20.03 -2.86
C THR A 726 27.03 20.46 -1.93
N ASP A 727 27.17 20.23 -0.62
CA ASP A 727 26.26 20.73 0.41
C ASP A 727 26.73 22.12 0.89
N GLY A 728 25.92 23.14 0.61
CA GLY A 728 26.24 24.53 0.90
C GLY A 728 26.29 24.88 2.40
N ARG A 729 25.81 24.01 3.30
CA ARG A 729 25.83 24.28 4.76
C ARG A 729 27.15 23.91 5.41
N ASN A 730 27.76 22.82 4.96
CA ASN A 730 28.93 22.20 5.59
C ASN A 730 30.13 22.06 4.64
N GLY A 731 29.95 22.39 3.35
CA GLY A 731 31.00 22.34 2.34
C GLY A 731 31.41 20.93 1.92
N MET A 732 30.62 19.89 2.25
CA MET A 732 30.94 18.53 1.82
C MET A 732 30.69 18.35 0.32
N THR A 733 31.65 17.72 -0.36
CA THR A 733 31.52 17.26 -1.74
C THR A 733 31.03 15.82 -1.75
N LEU A 734 29.91 15.56 -2.43
CA LEU A 734 29.24 14.27 -2.48
C LEU A 734 29.43 13.59 -3.84
N THR A 735 29.55 12.27 -3.82
CA THR A 735 29.46 11.41 -5.01
C THR A 735 28.39 10.36 -4.81
N TYR A 736 27.86 9.81 -5.90
CA TYR A 736 26.72 8.90 -5.87
C TYR A 736 27.01 7.62 -6.64
N ASN A 737 26.35 6.53 -6.23
CA ASN A 737 26.31 5.29 -7.01
C ASN A 737 25.24 5.36 -8.11
N TYR A 738 25.09 4.28 -8.90
CA TYR A 738 24.11 4.24 -10.00
C TYR A 738 22.63 4.30 -9.56
N LEU A 739 22.35 4.11 -8.27
CA LEU A 739 21.02 4.27 -7.68
C LEU A 739 20.77 5.72 -7.21
N ASN A 740 21.74 6.62 -7.42
CA ASN A 740 21.76 7.98 -6.88
C ASN A 740 21.79 8.02 -5.34
N LEU A 741 22.33 6.99 -4.68
CA LEU A 741 22.59 6.98 -3.24
C LEU A 741 24.00 7.54 -2.93
N PRO A 742 24.18 8.32 -1.85
CA PRO A 742 25.49 8.88 -1.50
C PRO A 742 26.54 7.78 -1.30
N ALA A 743 27.58 7.76 -2.13
CA ALA A 743 28.70 6.84 -2.04
C ALA A 743 29.84 7.40 -1.19
N THR A 744 30.19 8.68 -1.38
CA THR A 744 31.13 9.40 -0.50
C THR A 744 30.66 10.82 -0.23
N ALA A 745 31.08 11.38 0.91
CA ALA A 745 30.96 12.79 1.24
C ALA A 745 32.27 13.25 1.91
N ASN A 746 32.98 14.20 1.31
CA ASN A 746 34.33 14.57 1.76
C ASN A 746 34.52 16.09 1.85
N ARG A 747 35.30 16.53 2.82
CA ARG A 747 35.90 17.87 2.93
C ARG A 747 37.19 17.79 3.75
N THR A 748 37.95 18.88 3.83
CA THR A 748 39.15 18.93 4.68
C THR A 748 38.82 18.52 6.12
N GLY A 749 39.50 17.47 6.62
CA GLY A 749 39.33 16.92 7.98
C GLY A 749 38.13 15.99 8.19
N ALA A 750 37.30 15.73 7.17
CA ALA A 750 36.15 14.83 7.27
C ALA A 750 35.98 14.01 5.98
N SER A 751 36.10 12.69 6.10
CA SER A 751 35.89 11.73 5.02
C SER A 751 34.85 10.70 5.43
N LEU A 752 33.79 10.61 4.64
CA LEU A 752 32.67 9.70 4.84
C LEU A 752 32.48 8.84 3.59
N ALA A 753 32.38 7.54 3.77
CA ALA A 753 32.10 6.59 2.70
C ALA A 753 31.01 5.60 3.13
N TYR A 754 30.12 5.28 2.19
CA TYR A 754 29.06 4.31 2.36
C TYR A 754 29.24 3.18 1.36
N THR A 755 29.04 1.93 1.81
CA THR A 755 28.94 0.78 0.91
C THR A 755 27.52 0.24 0.93
N TYR A 756 26.98 -0.02 -0.25
CA TYR A 756 25.65 -0.62 -0.43
C TYR A 756 25.77 -1.91 -1.23
N ASN A 757 24.74 -2.75 -1.16
CA ASN A 757 24.54 -3.74 -2.21
C ASN A 757 23.77 -3.15 -3.39
N ALA A 758 23.66 -3.91 -4.48
CA ALA A 758 22.99 -3.50 -5.70
C ALA A 758 21.45 -3.37 -5.58
N ALA A 759 20.87 -3.78 -4.46
CA ALA A 759 19.46 -3.53 -4.14
C ALA A 759 19.26 -2.21 -3.36
N GLY A 760 20.35 -1.48 -3.05
CA GLY A 760 20.30 -0.23 -2.30
C GLY A 760 20.37 -0.40 -0.78
N GLU A 761 20.64 -1.60 -0.27
CA GLU A 761 20.79 -1.81 1.16
C GLU A 761 22.16 -1.31 1.62
N LYS A 762 22.16 -0.41 2.61
CA LYS A 762 23.39 0.09 3.23
C LYS A 762 24.03 -1.02 4.05
N LEU A 763 25.30 -1.32 3.76
CA LEU A 763 26.09 -2.38 4.40
C LEU A 763 27.14 -1.81 5.35
N THR A 764 27.75 -0.66 5.02
CA THR A 764 28.75 -0.02 5.87
C THR A 764 28.65 1.50 5.84
N LYS A 765 29.11 2.12 6.93
CA LYS A 765 29.43 3.55 7.04
C LYS A 765 30.83 3.67 7.60
N ASN A 766 31.72 4.37 6.90
CA ASN A 766 33.09 4.64 7.34
C ASN A 766 33.30 6.14 7.46
N PHE A 767 33.49 6.65 8.67
CA PHE A 767 33.79 8.05 8.94
C PHE A 767 35.19 8.21 9.53
N ASN A 768 36.12 8.83 8.79
CA ASN A 768 37.50 9.05 9.21
C ASN A 768 38.20 7.77 9.75
N GLY A 769 37.86 6.59 9.20
CA GLY A 769 38.39 5.29 9.64
C GLY A 769 37.53 4.57 10.69
N SER A 770 36.52 5.23 11.27
CA SER A 770 35.54 4.59 12.15
C SER A 770 34.49 3.86 11.32
N LEU A 771 34.53 2.52 11.36
CA LEU A 771 33.70 1.65 10.53
C LEU A 771 32.53 1.06 11.33
N ARG A 772 31.32 1.27 10.81
CA ARG A 772 30.07 0.67 11.28
C ARG A 772 29.52 -0.26 10.21
N HIS A 773 29.07 -1.45 10.60
CA HIS A 773 28.44 -2.41 9.68
C HIS A 773 26.95 -2.57 9.99
N TYR A 774 26.16 -2.79 8.93
CA TYR A 774 24.73 -3.01 8.99
C TYR A 774 24.42 -4.34 8.31
N ALA A 775 23.91 -5.31 9.08
CA ALA A 775 23.54 -6.65 8.62
C ALA A 775 22.06 -6.90 8.94
N ASP A 776 21.18 -6.42 8.06
CA ASP A 776 19.72 -6.59 8.15
C ASP A 776 19.16 -6.28 9.56
N GLY A 777 19.43 -5.07 10.07
CA GLY A 777 18.97 -4.65 11.41
C GLY A 777 19.86 -5.07 12.58
N ILE A 778 20.93 -5.84 12.36
CA ILE A 778 22.03 -6.00 13.33
C ILE A 778 23.11 -4.99 12.98
N GLU A 779 23.57 -4.23 13.98
CA GLU A 779 24.61 -3.22 13.78
C GLU A 779 25.86 -3.52 14.59
N TYR A 780 27.00 -3.29 13.97
CA TYR A 780 28.31 -3.55 14.55
C TYR A 780 29.12 -2.28 14.70
N ASN A 781 29.80 -2.17 15.84
CA ASN A 781 30.92 -1.25 16.02
C ASN A 781 32.22 -2.05 15.85
N GLY A 782 32.88 -1.90 14.69
CA GLY A 782 33.93 -2.83 14.27
C GLY A 782 33.39 -4.25 14.13
N ASN A 783 33.88 -5.18 14.95
CA ASN A 783 33.52 -6.62 14.89
C ASN A 783 32.58 -7.07 16.01
N VAL A 784 32.07 -6.15 16.84
CA VAL A 784 31.18 -6.46 17.97
C VAL A 784 29.77 -5.97 17.65
N ILE A 785 28.77 -6.84 17.82
CA ILE A 785 27.36 -6.43 17.75
C ILE A 785 27.14 -5.33 18.79
N GLU A 786 26.78 -4.14 18.34
CA GLU A 786 26.41 -3.02 19.21
C GLU A 786 24.93 -3.12 19.56
N LEU A 787 24.07 -3.35 18.56
CA LEU A 787 22.63 -3.46 18.77
C LEU A 787 21.94 -4.35 17.73
N ILE A 788 20.74 -4.77 18.06
CA ILE A 788 19.81 -5.51 17.20
C ILE A 788 18.50 -4.71 17.15
N ARG A 789 17.97 -4.42 15.96
CA ARG A 789 16.67 -3.76 15.84
C ARG A 789 15.54 -4.69 16.24
N THR A 790 14.58 -4.17 16.98
CA THR A 790 13.35 -4.86 17.39
C THR A 790 12.14 -4.12 16.81
N GLU A 791 10.94 -4.70 16.89
CA GLU A 791 9.73 -4.00 16.42
C GLU A 791 9.40 -2.74 17.23
N GLU A 792 9.93 -2.61 18.45
CA GLU A 792 9.59 -1.56 19.39
C GLU A 792 10.77 -0.63 19.74
N GLY A 793 11.90 -0.80 19.06
CA GLY A 793 13.14 -0.06 19.30
C GLY A 793 14.37 -0.89 18.97
N VAL A 794 15.26 -1.07 19.94
CA VAL A 794 16.52 -1.83 19.76
C VAL A 794 16.84 -2.66 21.00
N ALA A 795 17.54 -3.77 20.84
CA ALA A 795 18.20 -4.50 21.90
C ALA A 795 19.69 -4.15 21.88
N GLN A 796 20.16 -3.44 22.91
CA GLN A 796 21.54 -2.99 23.04
C GLN A 796 22.40 -4.09 23.66
N ASN A 797 23.56 -4.39 23.09
CA ASN A 797 24.50 -5.35 23.65
C ASN A 797 25.30 -4.73 24.82
N ASN A 798 25.24 -5.38 25.99
CA ASN A 798 25.93 -5.01 27.23
C ASN A 798 26.83 -6.16 27.70
N GLY A 799 27.88 -6.47 26.92
CA GLY A 799 28.83 -7.53 27.27
C GLY A 799 28.30 -8.95 27.07
N GLY A 800 27.46 -9.16 26.05
CA GLY A 800 26.85 -10.44 25.67
C GLY A 800 25.43 -10.65 26.19
N THR A 801 24.98 -9.80 27.12
CA THR A 801 23.58 -9.69 27.56
C THR A 801 22.93 -8.54 26.80
N PHE A 802 21.69 -8.70 26.36
CA PHE A 802 20.99 -7.65 25.60
C PHE A 802 19.94 -6.95 26.46
N THR A 803 19.96 -5.62 26.47
CA THR A 803 18.96 -4.79 27.14
C THR A 803 18.05 -4.15 26.11
N TYR A 804 16.74 -4.36 26.26
CA TYR A 804 15.74 -3.78 25.37
C TYR A 804 15.56 -2.28 25.66
N HIS A 805 15.72 -1.48 24.62
CA HIS A 805 15.43 -0.06 24.58
C HIS A 805 14.19 0.15 23.70
N TYR A 806 13.15 0.73 24.27
CA TYR A 806 11.85 0.96 23.66
C TYR A 806 11.70 2.42 23.24
N ASN A 807 10.93 2.67 22.18
CA ASN A 807 10.61 4.00 21.68
C ASN A 807 9.12 4.31 21.81
N LEU A 808 8.80 5.48 22.35
CA LEU A 808 7.48 6.09 22.26
C LEU A 808 7.52 7.20 21.22
N SER A 809 6.63 7.12 20.25
CA SER A 809 6.61 8.02 19.10
C SER A 809 5.34 8.86 19.01
N ASP A 810 5.42 10.00 18.33
CA ASP A 810 4.24 10.77 17.93
C ASP A 810 3.49 10.14 16.74
N HIS A 811 2.45 10.80 16.23
CA HIS A 811 1.59 10.29 15.15
C HIS A 811 2.32 10.10 13.81
N LEU A 812 3.53 10.65 13.65
CA LEU A 812 4.36 10.49 12.46
C LEU A 812 5.43 9.42 12.65
N GLY A 813 5.50 8.79 13.83
CA GLY A 813 6.56 7.86 14.17
C GLY A 813 7.86 8.56 14.59
N ASN A 814 7.85 9.87 14.90
CA ASN A 814 9.04 10.53 15.43
C ASN A 814 9.27 10.06 16.86
N VAL A 815 10.47 9.56 17.16
CA VAL A 815 10.78 9.08 18.52
C VAL A 815 10.87 10.28 19.47
N ARG A 816 9.93 10.38 20.41
CA ARG A 816 9.84 11.47 21.40
C ARG A 816 10.44 11.08 22.74
N TYR A 817 10.42 9.80 23.05
CA TYR A 817 10.95 9.27 24.31
C TYR A 817 11.48 7.86 24.10
N SER A 818 12.71 7.59 24.54
CA SER A 818 13.29 6.26 24.58
C SER A 818 13.55 5.82 26.02
N PHE A 819 13.32 4.55 26.34
CA PHE A 819 13.51 4.02 27.68
C PHE A 819 13.98 2.57 27.71
N ASP A 820 14.56 2.18 28.84
CA ASP A 820 14.80 0.78 29.20
C ASP A 820 14.12 0.44 30.53
N ILE A 821 14.23 -0.83 30.92
CA ILE A 821 13.83 -1.29 32.26
C ILE A 821 15.07 -1.46 33.12
N TYR A 822 15.12 -0.70 34.20
CA TYR A 822 16.21 -0.73 35.17
C TYR A 822 15.65 -0.93 36.57
N ASN A 823 16.11 -1.97 37.28
CA ASN A 823 15.60 -2.37 38.60
C ASN A 823 14.06 -2.53 38.64
N GLY A 824 13.48 -3.09 37.58
CA GLY A 824 12.04 -3.35 37.47
C GLY A 824 11.17 -2.13 37.18
N ALA A 825 11.77 -0.98 36.85
CA ALA A 825 11.06 0.26 36.54
C ALA A 825 11.50 0.86 35.20
N VAL A 826 10.60 1.63 34.58
CA VAL A 826 10.88 2.40 33.36
C VAL A 826 11.90 3.50 33.66
N ARG A 827 13.01 3.52 32.92
CA ARG A 827 14.04 4.55 33.00
C ARG A 827 14.23 5.24 31.66
N ARG A 828 14.15 6.58 31.66
CA ARG A 828 14.40 7.40 30.47
C ARG A 828 15.84 7.25 29.99
N LEU A 829 16.02 7.01 28.70
CA LEU A 829 17.31 7.07 28.02
C LEU A 829 17.47 8.36 27.22
N GLN A 830 16.42 8.80 26.53
CA GLN A 830 16.46 9.93 25.61
C GLN A 830 15.08 10.58 25.47
N GLN A 831 15.06 11.89 25.22
CA GLN A 831 13.86 12.66 24.90
C GLN A 831 14.19 13.73 23.87
N ASP A 832 13.35 13.83 22.85
CA ASP A 832 13.53 14.72 21.71
C ASP A 832 12.21 15.37 21.30
N ASP A 833 12.31 16.64 20.91
CA ASP A 833 11.25 17.40 20.25
C ASP A 833 11.68 17.72 18.82
N TYR A 834 10.72 18.01 17.93
CA TYR A 834 10.98 18.24 16.52
C TYR A 834 10.25 19.49 16.04
N TYR A 835 10.93 20.29 15.21
CA TYR A 835 10.27 21.30 14.40
C TYR A 835 9.36 20.60 13.38
N ALA A 836 8.46 21.35 12.74
CA ALA A 836 7.47 20.74 11.85
C ALA A 836 8.12 19.99 10.67
N PHE A 837 9.22 20.52 10.12
CA PHE A 837 10.05 19.85 9.10
C PHE A 837 11.16 18.95 9.70
N GLY A 838 10.99 18.46 10.93
CA GLY A 838 11.81 17.38 11.48
C GLY A 838 13.20 17.77 11.99
N LEU A 839 13.53 19.07 12.01
CA LEU A 839 14.75 19.52 12.70
C LEU A 839 14.64 19.13 14.17
N ARG A 840 15.68 18.46 14.68
CA ARG A 840 15.69 17.91 16.03
C ARG A 840 16.00 19.01 17.05
N LYS A 841 15.23 19.08 18.13
CA LYS A 841 15.54 19.80 19.36
C LYS A 841 15.70 18.80 20.50
N SER A 842 16.96 18.45 20.76
CA SER A 842 17.28 17.51 21.85
C SER A 842 16.98 18.15 23.21
N VAL A 843 16.28 17.41 24.07
CA VAL A 843 15.98 17.87 25.43
C VAL A 843 17.11 17.43 26.37
N LEU A 844 17.25 16.13 26.63
CA LEU A 844 18.31 15.57 27.51
C LEU A 844 18.53 14.07 27.22
N PRO A 845 19.70 13.64 26.70
CA PRO A 845 20.11 12.23 26.74
C PRO A 845 20.65 11.87 28.12
N VAL A 846 20.30 10.69 28.64
CA VAL A 846 20.76 10.17 29.95
C VAL A 846 21.93 9.18 29.77
N ALA A 847 22.04 8.50 28.62
CA ALA A 847 23.08 7.48 28.34
C ALA A 847 23.44 7.38 26.84
N THR A 848 23.36 6.17 26.25
CA THR A 848 23.57 5.87 24.82
C THR A 848 22.53 6.59 23.96
N THR A 849 22.99 7.24 22.88
CA THR A 849 22.12 8.03 22.00
C THR A 849 21.51 7.14 20.92
N ASN A 850 20.19 6.97 20.95
CA ASN A 850 19.43 6.42 19.84
C ASN A 850 19.59 7.33 18.60
N LYS A 851 19.95 6.73 17.46
CA LYS A 851 20.11 7.41 16.17
C LYS A 851 18.87 7.34 15.28
N TYR A 852 17.91 6.47 15.60
CA TYR A 852 16.66 6.30 14.87
C TYR A 852 15.59 7.22 15.45
N LEU A 853 15.39 8.38 14.83
CA LEU A 853 14.72 9.52 15.46
C LEU A 853 13.50 9.99 14.67
N TYR A 854 13.64 11.03 13.84
CA TYR A 854 12.56 11.56 13.02
C TYR A 854 12.08 10.50 12.02
N ASN A 855 10.78 10.21 12.02
CA ASN A 855 10.13 9.08 11.34
C ASN A 855 10.83 7.71 11.53
N GLY A 856 11.54 7.51 12.66
CA GLY A 856 12.33 6.31 12.93
C GLY A 856 13.56 6.15 12.01
N LYS A 857 13.99 7.21 11.33
CA LYS A 857 15.13 7.20 10.41
C LYS A 857 16.45 7.51 11.11
N GLU A 858 17.52 6.89 10.61
CA GLU A 858 18.86 7.05 11.17
C GLU A 858 19.39 8.45 10.84
N VAL A 859 19.77 9.22 11.85
CA VAL A 859 20.45 10.50 11.67
C VAL A 859 21.93 10.28 11.30
N GLN A 860 22.37 10.96 10.25
CA GLN A 860 23.75 11.08 9.81
C GLN A 860 24.30 12.41 10.34
N ASP A 861 24.78 12.39 11.58
CA ASP A 861 25.33 13.58 12.26
C ASP A 861 26.49 14.20 11.46
N GLU A 862 27.28 13.35 10.81
CA GLU A 862 28.44 13.73 10.00
C GLU A 862 28.07 14.58 8.78
N LEU A 863 26.81 14.47 8.31
CA LEU A 863 26.25 15.26 7.21
C LEU A 863 25.45 16.47 7.71
N GLY A 864 25.68 16.91 8.95
CA GLY A 864 24.93 18.01 9.56
C GLY A 864 23.48 17.63 9.86
N GLY A 865 23.26 16.39 10.32
CA GLY A 865 21.97 15.92 10.83
C GLY A 865 20.96 15.51 9.76
N GLN A 866 21.41 15.05 8.59
CA GLN A 866 20.51 14.50 7.56
C GLN A 866 19.96 13.13 8.00
N TYR A 867 18.77 12.76 7.56
CA TYR A 867 18.14 11.47 7.87
C TYR A 867 18.20 10.52 6.67
N ASP A 868 18.63 9.28 6.90
CA ASP A 868 18.65 8.23 5.90
C ASP A 868 17.28 7.56 5.77
N TYR A 869 16.60 7.79 4.64
CA TYR A 869 15.30 7.19 4.34
C TYR A 869 15.37 5.92 3.50
N GLY A 870 16.58 5.48 3.12
CA GLY A 870 16.79 4.37 2.19
C GLY A 870 17.04 4.87 0.77
N ALA A 871 16.01 5.37 0.08
CA ALA A 871 16.17 5.83 -1.31
C ALA A 871 16.87 7.19 -1.44
N ARG A 872 16.82 8.02 -0.39
CA ARG A 872 17.37 9.38 -0.36
C ARG A 872 17.73 9.80 1.07
N PHE A 873 18.57 10.83 1.19
CA PHE A 873 18.83 11.48 2.48
C PHE A 873 18.05 12.79 2.57
N TYR A 874 17.27 12.93 3.65
CA TYR A 874 16.46 14.11 3.94
C TYR A 874 17.25 15.09 4.79
N ASP A 875 17.24 16.37 4.42
CA ASP A 875 17.87 17.42 5.20
C ASP A 875 16.83 18.27 5.93
N PRO A 876 16.69 18.11 7.25
CA PRO A 876 15.72 18.87 8.03
C PRO A 876 16.15 20.33 8.24
N VAL A 877 17.43 20.69 8.07
CA VAL A 877 17.90 22.07 8.25
C VAL A 877 17.39 22.96 7.12
N ILE A 878 17.38 22.46 5.89
CA ILE A 878 16.84 23.16 4.71
C ILE A 878 15.46 22.62 4.29
N ALA A 879 14.91 21.70 5.08
CA ALA A 879 13.58 21.13 4.96
C ALA A 879 13.28 20.53 3.56
N ARG A 880 14.23 19.77 3.01
CA ARG A 880 14.13 19.18 1.64
C ARG A 880 15.04 17.99 1.40
N TRP A 881 14.83 17.33 0.27
CA TRP A 881 15.74 16.32 -0.26
C TRP A 881 16.92 16.96 -0.99
N ASN A 882 18.07 16.28 -0.95
CA ASN A 882 19.29 16.70 -1.66
C ASN A 882 19.43 16.04 -3.05
N VAL A 883 18.53 15.13 -3.40
CA VAL A 883 18.49 14.43 -4.70
C VAL A 883 17.08 14.40 -5.25
N VAL A 884 16.96 14.27 -6.58
CA VAL A 884 15.68 14.18 -7.27
C VAL A 884 14.90 12.97 -6.78
N ASP A 885 13.61 13.15 -6.54
CA ASP A 885 12.70 12.07 -6.20
C ASP A 885 12.61 10.99 -7.30
N PRO A 886 12.84 9.69 -7.00
CA PRO A 886 12.67 8.59 -7.95
C PRO A 886 11.28 8.49 -8.59
N LEU A 887 10.25 9.06 -7.94
CA LEU A 887 8.86 9.16 -8.38
C LEU A 887 8.42 10.61 -8.63
N ALA A 888 9.34 11.56 -8.88
CA ALA A 888 9.01 12.96 -9.19
C ALA A 888 7.94 13.11 -10.30
N GLU A 889 7.90 12.19 -11.27
CA GLU A 889 6.91 12.15 -12.35
C GLU A 889 5.48 11.83 -11.88
N LYS A 890 5.29 11.31 -10.67
CA LYS A 890 3.98 11.14 -10.06
C LYS A 890 3.51 12.43 -9.37
N MET A 891 4.44 13.30 -8.97
CA MET A 891 4.19 14.54 -8.24
C MET A 891 4.44 15.81 -9.07
N ARG A 892 4.12 15.81 -10.37
CA ARG A 892 4.52 16.87 -11.33
C ARG A 892 4.13 18.33 -10.98
N ARG A 893 3.27 18.52 -9.97
CA ARG A 893 2.84 19.82 -9.42
C ARG A 893 3.79 20.36 -8.35
N HIS A 894 4.61 19.49 -7.78
CA HIS A 894 5.55 19.79 -6.72
C HIS A 894 6.97 19.75 -7.26
N SER A 895 7.85 20.50 -6.62
CA SER A 895 9.28 20.40 -6.83
C SER A 895 9.77 18.96 -6.67
N PRO A 896 10.65 18.44 -7.55
CA PRO A 896 11.27 17.12 -7.39
C PRO A 896 12.10 16.92 -6.10
N TYR A 897 12.28 17.97 -5.29
CA TYR A 897 13.04 17.96 -4.04
C TYR A 897 12.16 18.22 -2.80
N ASN A 898 10.84 18.33 -2.96
CA ASN A 898 9.94 18.67 -1.86
C ASN A 898 9.83 17.53 -0.83
N TYR A 899 9.67 17.88 0.45
CA TYR A 899 9.39 16.90 1.50
C TYR A 899 7.93 16.99 1.94
N GLY A 900 7.26 15.83 2.03
CA GLY A 900 5.92 15.72 2.63
C GLY A 900 4.85 16.62 2.01
N TYR A 901 4.90 16.92 0.71
CA TYR A 901 3.98 17.89 0.06
C TYR A 901 3.96 19.28 0.69
N SER A 902 5.06 19.65 1.35
CA SER A 902 5.15 20.86 2.17
C SER A 902 4.16 20.88 3.35
N ASN A 903 3.66 19.71 3.77
CA ASN A 903 2.80 19.50 4.93
C ASN A 903 3.33 18.29 5.75
N PRO A 904 4.49 18.44 6.41
CA PRO A 904 5.16 17.34 7.13
C PRO A 904 4.43 16.92 8.40
N ILE A 905 3.50 17.75 8.91
CA ILE A 905 2.65 17.42 10.06
C ILE A 905 1.61 16.37 9.67
N ARG A 906 1.20 16.38 8.40
CA ARG A 906 0.30 15.40 7.85
C ARG A 906 1.03 14.28 7.14
N PHE A 907 2.05 14.48 6.31
CA PHE A 907 2.62 13.41 5.47
C PHE A 907 3.98 12.88 5.93
N VAL A 908 4.25 11.60 5.67
CA VAL A 908 5.58 10.97 5.84
C VAL A 908 5.94 10.30 4.53
N ASP A 909 7.18 10.47 4.08
CA ASP A 909 7.77 9.68 3.00
C ASP A 909 8.52 8.51 3.64
N SER A 910 7.95 7.32 3.69
CA SER A 910 8.49 6.22 4.52
C SER A 910 9.79 5.63 3.97
N ASP A 911 10.05 5.74 2.67
CA ASP A 911 11.15 5.09 1.96
C ASP A 911 11.99 6.08 1.14
N GLY A 912 11.62 7.36 1.15
CA GLY A 912 12.27 8.40 0.37
C GLY A 912 11.89 8.36 -1.10
N MET A 913 10.75 7.78 -1.49
CA MET A 913 10.29 7.75 -2.88
C MET A 913 8.99 8.52 -3.12
N MET A 914 8.09 8.68 -2.14
CA MET A 914 6.91 9.56 -2.27
C MET A 914 6.16 9.66 -0.94
N PRO A 915 5.71 10.86 -0.52
CA PRO A 915 4.69 11.01 0.52
C PRO A 915 3.30 10.66 -0.04
N ASN A 916 2.39 10.28 0.84
CA ASN A 916 1.59 9.11 0.51
C ASN A 916 0.34 9.08 1.44
N ASP A 917 -0.87 8.82 0.90
CA ASP A 917 -2.14 8.86 1.66
C ASP A 917 -3.26 7.96 1.09
N TRP A 918 -4.34 7.69 1.84
CA TRP A 918 -5.44 6.82 1.41
C TRP A 918 -6.53 7.56 0.60
N VAL A 919 -7.02 6.90 -0.46
CA VAL A 919 -8.11 7.34 -1.32
C VAL A 919 -9.06 6.20 -1.58
N MET A 920 -10.37 6.44 -1.57
CA MET A 920 -11.42 5.55 -2.04
C MET A 920 -11.54 5.66 -3.57
N GLY A 921 -11.18 4.61 -4.29
CA GLY A 921 -11.36 4.55 -5.75
C GLY A 921 -12.84 4.56 -6.17
N LYS A 922 -13.11 4.86 -7.46
CA LYS A 922 -14.47 4.82 -8.07
C LYS A 922 -15.22 3.50 -7.87
N ASN A 923 -14.48 2.43 -7.60
CA ASN A 923 -14.99 1.08 -7.35
C ASN A 923 -15.32 0.83 -5.86
N ASN A 924 -15.31 1.86 -5.01
CA ASN A 924 -15.44 1.76 -3.56
C ASN A 924 -14.39 0.85 -2.90
N LYS A 925 -13.20 0.73 -3.51
CA LYS A 925 -12.03 0.14 -2.87
C LYS A 925 -10.99 1.23 -2.67
N PRO A 926 -10.49 1.43 -1.46
CA PRO A 926 -9.42 2.34 -1.26
C PRO A 926 -8.13 1.74 -1.76
N TYR A 927 -7.25 2.66 -2.07
CA TYR A 927 -5.89 2.36 -2.35
C TYR A 927 -5.08 3.52 -1.80
N TRP A 928 -3.82 3.24 -1.56
CA TRP A 928 -2.86 4.26 -1.25
C TRP A 928 -2.58 5.01 -2.55
N ASP A 929 -3.12 6.23 -2.66
CA ASP A 929 -2.83 7.09 -3.81
C ASP A 929 -1.70 8.01 -3.39
N ASP A 930 -0.54 7.71 -3.93
CA ASP A 930 0.63 8.51 -3.70
C ASP A 930 0.33 10.00 -4.02
N LYS A 931 -0.50 10.30 -5.03
CA LYS A 931 -0.78 11.68 -5.47
C LYS A 931 -1.83 12.41 -4.63
N ALA A 932 -2.48 11.72 -3.70
CA ALA A 932 -3.59 12.29 -2.96
C ALA A 932 -3.15 12.90 -1.63
N THR A 933 -3.37 14.19 -1.49
CA THR A 933 -3.13 15.00 -0.29
C THR A 933 -4.40 15.68 0.21
N SER A 934 -5.46 15.58 -0.57
CA SER A 934 -6.79 16.16 -0.36
C SER A 934 -7.74 15.58 -1.42
N GLN A 935 -9.04 15.77 -1.24
CA GLN A 935 -10.01 15.46 -2.29
C GLN A 935 -9.70 16.14 -3.63
N ALA A 936 -9.15 17.35 -3.59
CA ALA A 936 -8.76 18.11 -4.77
C ALA A 936 -7.61 17.46 -5.57
N THR A 937 -6.99 16.42 -5.01
CA THR A 937 -5.86 15.70 -5.59
C THR A 937 -6.12 14.26 -5.98
N THR A 938 -7.26 13.71 -5.59
CA THR A 938 -7.72 12.41 -6.08
C THR A 938 -8.19 12.51 -7.53
N LYS A 939 -8.38 11.37 -8.19
CA LYS A 939 -8.97 11.36 -9.54
C LYS A 939 -10.47 11.60 -9.41
N GLU A 940 -11.10 12.03 -10.50
CA GLU A 940 -12.56 12.19 -10.61
C GLU A 940 -13.30 10.97 -10.02
N GLY A 941 -14.38 11.17 -9.28
CA GLY A 941 -15.21 10.07 -8.73
C GLY A 941 -14.54 9.22 -7.63
N GLU A 942 -13.33 9.56 -7.23
CA GLU A 942 -12.67 8.99 -6.04
C GLU A 942 -12.93 9.87 -4.83
N THR A 943 -12.94 9.31 -3.62
CA THR A 943 -13.13 10.07 -2.38
C THR A 943 -11.85 10.03 -1.58
N TYR A 944 -11.34 11.18 -1.16
CA TYR A 944 -10.17 11.22 -0.30
C TYR A 944 -10.49 10.72 1.11
N LEU A 945 -9.66 9.81 1.63
CA LEU A 945 -9.87 9.18 2.94
C LEU A 945 -8.93 9.74 4.00
N GLY A 946 -7.71 10.14 3.61
CA GLY A 946 -6.69 10.61 4.54
C GLY A 946 -6.02 9.46 5.29
N LYS A 947 -5.12 9.79 6.23
CA LYS A 947 -4.10 8.86 6.71
C LYS A 947 -4.60 7.63 7.45
N SER A 948 -5.79 7.71 8.02
CA SER A 948 -6.42 6.56 8.65
C SER A 948 -7.93 6.64 8.50
N VAL A 949 -8.53 5.56 8.00
CA VAL A 949 -9.97 5.42 7.78
C VAL A 949 -10.37 3.97 8.01
N GLN A 950 -11.50 3.77 8.68
CA GLN A 950 -12.20 2.49 8.71
C GLN A 950 -13.35 2.50 7.71
N TYR A 951 -13.45 1.47 6.86
CA TYR A 951 -14.58 1.30 5.96
C TYR A 951 -14.74 -0.17 5.56
N GLU A 952 -15.96 -0.55 5.24
CA GLU A 952 -16.29 -1.92 4.85
C GLU A 952 -16.32 -2.07 3.32
N THR A 953 -15.80 -3.21 2.84
CA THR A 953 -15.87 -3.58 1.43
C THR A 953 -17.24 -4.15 1.07
N LYS A 954 -17.56 -4.21 -0.23
CA LYS A 954 -18.75 -4.93 -0.74
C LYS A 954 -18.81 -6.43 -0.37
N GLY A 955 -17.72 -7.00 0.14
CA GLY A 955 -17.65 -8.39 0.62
C GLY A 955 -17.84 -8.56 2.14
N GLY A 956 -18.14 -7.47 2.87
CA GLY A 956 -18.41 -7.52 4.30
C GLY A 956 -17.16 -7.55 5.19
N TYR A 957 -16.05 -7.00 4.69
CA TYR A 957 -14.76 -6.90 5.40
C TYR A 957 -14.54 -5.48 5.90
N ASP A 958 -14.33 -5.31 7.20
CA ASP A 958 -13.93 -4.04 7.80
C ASP A 958 -12.45 -3.80 7.60
N ILE A 959 -12.09 -2.72 6.94
CA ILE A 959 -10.70 -2.40 6.65
C ILE A 959 -10.34 -1.11 7.37
N THR A 960 -9.41 -1.22 8.31
CA THR A 960 -8.73 -0.10 8.96
C THR A 960 -7.49 0.25 8.18
N LEU A 961 -7.55 1.31 7.41
CA LEU A 961 -6.41 1.90 6.72
C LEU A 961 -5.57 2.65 7.75
N ASN A 962 -4.26 2.36 7.83
CA ASN A 962 -3.35 2.96 8.80
C ASN A 962 -2.34 3.91 8.14
N PRO A 963 -1.79 4.89 8.88
CA PRO A 963 -0.84 5.87 8.34
C PRO A 963 0.50 5.28 7.85
N ASP A 964 0.80 4.04 8.23
CA ASP A 964 2.05 3.31 7.93
C ASP A 964 1.94 2.44 6.67
N LYS A 965 0.93 2.69 5.82
CA LYS A 965 0.58 1.89 4.63
C LYS A 965 0.03 0.51 4.95
N THR A 966 -0.13 0.15 6.22
CA THR A 966 -0.81 -1.09 6.59
C THR A 966 -2.31 -0.88 6.55
N TRP A 967 -3.02 -1.96 6.34
CA TRP A 967 -4.46 -2.01 6.46
C TRP A 967 -4.81 -3.23 7.30
N ASN A 968 -5.50 -3.03 8.42
CA ASN A 968 -5.99 -4.14 9.21
C ASN A 968 -7.35 -4.54 8.65
N TYR A 969 -7.56 -5.83 8.49
CA TYR A 969 -8.86 -6.37 8.12
C TYR A 969 -9.47 -6.97 9.37
N THR A 970 -10.76 -6.76 9.55
CA THR A 970 -11.61 -7.55 10.41
C THR A 970 -12.63 -8.22 9.49
N GLY A 971 -12.56 -9.55 9.45
CA GLY A 971 -13.24 -10.43 8.50
C GLY A 971 -12.23 -11.35 7.79
N SER A 972 -12.54 -12.64 7.69
CA SER A 972 -11.60 -13.65 7.19
C SER A 972 -11.28 -13.55 5.71
N ASP A 973 -10.02 -13.28 5.44
CA ASP A 973 -9.14 -13.91 4.43
C ASP A 973 -8.15 -12.85 3.96
N MET A 974 -7.02 -12.76 4.64
CA MET A 974 -5.94 -11.80 4.36
C MET A 974 -4.54 -12.39 4.48
N SER A 975 -4.45 -13.68 4.70
CA SER A 975 -3.25 -14.48 4.53
C SER A 975 -3.47 -15.31 3.27
N ASP A 976 -2.76 -14.94 2.20
CA ASP A 976 -2.87 -15.45 0.83
C ASP A 976 -3.92 -14.69 -0.01
N LYS A 977 -3.57 -13.77 -0.92
CA LYS A 977 -2.69 -14.02 -2.06
C LYS A 977 -1.96 -12.75 -2.54
N THR A 978 -0.70 -12.59 -2.15
CA THR A 978 0.34 -12.80 -3.16
C THR A 978 0.79 -14.25 -2.99
N PRO A 979 0.94 -15.05 -4.05
CA PRO A 979 1.72 -16.26 -3.89
C PRO A 979 3.16 -15.78 -3.72
N LEU A 980 3.63 -15.60 -2.46
CA LEU A 980 5.05 -15.55 -2.01
C LEU A 980 5.19 -14.81 -0.66
N GLY A 981 4.76 -15.44 0.43
CA GLY A 981 4.81 -14.92 1.80
C GLY A 981 6.16 -14.27 2.19
N SER A 982 6.18 -12.94 2.20
CA SER A 982 7.36 -12.11 2.48
C SER A 982 6.93 -10.84 3.24
N ARG A 983 7.83 -10.21 3.99
CA ARG A 983 7.53 -9.02 4.82
C ARG A 983 7.13 -7.85 3.90
N TRP A 984 6.42 -6.85 4.43
CA TRP A 984 6.09 -5.61 3.70
C TRP A 984 7.32 -4.95 3.03
N SER A 985 8.50 -5.08 3.64
CA SER A 985 9.80 -4.65 3.10
C SER A 985 10.25 -5.42 1.85
N ASP A 986 9.84 -6.67 1.71
CA ASP A 986 10.23 -7.56 0.61
C ASP A 986 9.29 -7.40 -0.59
N PHE A 987 8.02 -7.08 -0.33
CA PHE A 987 7.07 -6.59 -1.33
C PHE A 987 7.52 -5.22 -1.88
N GLN A 988 8.01 -4.31 -1.03
CA GLN A 988 8.60 -3.03 -1.48
C GLN A 988 9.88 -3.22 -2.31
N LYS A 989 10.75 -4.17 -1.95
CA LYS A 989 11.92 -4.55 -2.76
C LYS A 989 11.54 -5.21 -4.08
N ALA A 990 10.52 -6.07 -4.08
CA ALA A 990 10.00 -6.71 -5.30
C ALA A 990 9.28 -5.69 -6.22
N LEU A 991 8.54 -4.73 -5.67
CA LEU A 991 7.94 -3.62 -6.43
C LEU A 991 8.99 -2.64 -6.96
N GLY A 992 10.05 -2.36 -6.19
CA GLY A 992 11.22 -1.61 -6.67
C GLY A 992 11.95 -2.33 -7.81
N ALA A 993 12.01 -3.66 -7.78
CA ALA A 993 12.55 -4.49 -8.84
C ALA A 993 11.60 -4.65 -10.06
N MET A 994 10.28 -4.51 -9.86
CA MET A 994 9.25 -4.54 -10.92
C MET A 994 8.90 -3.15 -11.48
N GLN A 995 9.38 -2.09 -10.85
CA GLN A 995 9.22 -0.70 -11.30
C GLN A 995 9.69 -0.47 -12.75
N PRO A 996 10.75 -1.14 -13.24
CA PRO A 996 11.12 -1.13 -14.66
C PRO A 996 10.06 -1.78 -15.57
N ALA A 997 9.54 -2.96 -15.20
CA ALA A 997 8.55 -3.71 -15.99
C ALA A 997 7.14 -3.08 -15.99
N LEU A 998 6.81 -2.33 -14.93
CA LEU A 998 5.59 -1.53 -14.83
C LEU A 998 5.70 -0.16 -15.52
N LYS A 999 6.92 0.30 -15.80
CA LYS A 999 7.22 1.49 -16.60
C LYS A 999 7.21 1.21 -18.11
N THR A 1000 7.24 -0.06 -18.53
CA THR A 1000 7.35 -0.47 -19.94
C THR A 1000 6.06 -0.94 -20.62
N ALA A 1001 4.94 -1.07 -19.91
CA ALA A 1001 3.69 -1.54 -20.48
C ALA A 1001 2.71 -0.38 -20.79
N GLU A 1002 2.94 0.33 -21.89
CA GLU A 1002 1.85 0.99 -22.62
C GLU A 1002 1.15 -0.07 -23.49
N VAL A 1003 0.00 -0.53 -22.98
CA VAL A 1003 -1.15 -1.10 -23.69
C VAL A 1003 -0.88 -1.85 -25.00
N THR A 1004 -0.66 -3.16 -24.93
CA THR A 1004 -1.06 -4.10 -25.99
C THR A 1004 -1.89 -5.24 -25.40
N GLY A 1005 -3.07 -5.46 -25.97
CA GLY A 1005 -4.10 -6.39 -25.48
C GLY A 1005 -3.75 -7.88 -25.55
N GLU A 1006 -2.49 -8.24 -25.83
CA GLU A 1006 -2.08 -9.63 -26.03
C GLU A 1006 -1.80 -10.36 -24.71
N ILE A 1007 -1.39 -9.67 -23.64
CA ILE A 1007 -1.24 -10.27 -22.31
C ILE A 1007 -2.61 -10.72 -21.74
N LEU A 1008 -3.71 -10.05 -22.11
CA LEU A 1008 -5.06 -10.40 -21.64
C LEU A 1008 -5.74 -11.52 -22.45
N ALA A 1009 -5.30 -11.84 -23.66
CA ALA A 1009 -5.84 -12.97 -24.42
C ALA A 1009 -5.41 -14.32 -23.81
N GLY A 1010 -4.17 -14.40 -23.28
CA GLY A 1010 -3.70 -15.56 -22.51
C GLY A 1010 -4.30 -15.69 -21.11
N ILE A 1011 -4.75 -14.57 -20.51
CA ILE A 1011 -5.32 -14.56 -19.15
C ILE A 1011 -6.83 -14.88 -19.16
N ALA A 1012 -7.56 -14.54 -20.23
CA ALA A 1012 -8.96 -14.93 -20.37
C ALA A 1012 -9.17 -16.40 -20.82
N GLY A 1013 -8.12 -17.05 -21.34
CA GLY A 1013 -8.14 -18.42 -21.83
C GLY A 1013 -7.47 -19.42 -20.88
N GLY A 1014 -7.88 -19.48 -19.61
CA GLY A 1014 -7.70 -20.66 -18.76
C GLY A 1014 -6.27 -21.18 -18.50
N GLY A 1015 -5.21 -20.38 -18.68
CA GLY A 1015 -3.81 -20.83 -18.54
C GLY A 1015 -3.08 -20.41 -17.26
N ILE A 1016 -3.66 -19.55 -16.42
CA ILE A 1016 -3.09 -19.15 -15.13
C ILE A 1016 -4.17 -19.33 -14.06
N ALA A 1017 -3.92 -20.23 -13.10
CA ALA A 1017 -4.80 -20.45 -11.96
C ALA A 1017 -4.80 -19.22 -11.04
N GLY A 1018 -5.79 -18.33 -11.21
CA GLY A 1018 -5.94 -17.10 -10.39
C GLY A 1018 -6.78 -15.97 -11.00
N GLY A 1019 -7.77 -16.29 -11.84
CA GLY A 1019 -8.43 -15.35 -12.76
C GLY A 1019 -9.01 -14.05 -12.16
N GLU A 1020 -9.54 -14.05 -10.94
CA GLU A 1020 -10.17 -12.83 -10.37
C GLU A 1020 -9.22 -11.95 -9.55
N ILE A 1021 -8.14 -12.52 -9.02
CA ILE A 1021 -7.14 -11.80 -8.20
C ILE A 1021 -6.10 -11.15 -9.12
N GLY A 1022 -5.74 -11.82 -10.21
CA GLY A 1022 -5.02 -11.21 -11.32
C GLY A 1022 -5.81 -10.05 -11.92
N ALA A 1023 -7.13 -10.20 -12.08
CA ALA A 1023 -8.01 -9.13 -12.55
C ALA A 1023 -8.14 -7.97 -11.56
N ALA A 1024 -8.21 -8.17 -10.24
CA ALA A 1024 -8.31 -7.05 -9.28
C ALA A 1024 -7.00 -6.26 -9.11
N TYR A 1025 -5.85 -6.97 -9.12
CA TYR A 1025 -4.52 -6.35 -9.12
C TYR A 1025 -4.23 -5.64 -10.46
N LEU A 1026 -4.62 -6.27 -11.59
CA LEU A 1026 -4.53 -5.63 -12.91
C LEU A 1026 -5.60 -4.56 -13.12
N VAL A 1027 -6.77 -4.58 -12.48
CA VAL A 1027 -7.77 -3.50 -12.51
C VAL A 1027 -7.30 -2.32 -11.65
N GLY A 1028 -6.53 -2.56 -10.59
CA GLY A 1028 -5.77 -1.53 -9.88
C GLY A 1028 -4.63 -0.93 -10.73
N GLN A 1029 -3.92 -1.77 -11.50
CA GLN A 1029 -2.87 -1.33 -12.43
C GLN A 1029 -3.42 -0.78 -13.77
N ALA A 1030 -4.64 -1.13 -14.19
CA ALA A 1030 -5.27 -0.71 -15.44
C ALA A 1030 -6.30 0.41 -15.23
N GLY A 1031 -6.66 0.70 -13.97
CA GLY A 1031 -7.18 2.01 -13.54
C GLY A 1031 -6.18 3.16 -13.75
N ARG A 1032 -4.99 2.87 -14.31
CA ARG A 1032 -4.05 3.86 -14.85
C ARG A 1032 -4.49 4.49 -16.19
N ASN A 1033 -5.54 3.98 -16.86
CA ASN A 1033 -6.17 4.65 -18.00
C ASN A 1033 -7.71 4.56 -17.90
N ALA A 1034 -8.38 5.70 -17.69
CA ALA A 1034 -9.83 5.75 -17.58
C ALA A 1034 -10.58 5.31 -18.87
N SER A 1035 -9.90 5.26 -20.03
CA SER A 1035 -10.46 4.73 -21.29
C SER A 1035 -10.46 3.20 -21.38
N PHE A 1036 -9.68 2.50 -20.54
CA PHE A 1036 -9.49 1.04 -20.59
C PHE A 1036 -10.67 0.26 -19.97
N VAL A 1037 -11.38 0.86 -19.00
CA VAL A 1037 -12.54 0.23 -18.36
C VAL A 1037 -13.81 0.37 -19.21
N ALA A 1038 -13.92 1.45 -19.99
CA ALA A 1038 -15.01 1.63 -20.96
C ALA A 1038 -14.95 0.59 -22.10
N THR A 1039 -13.74 0.21 -22.53
CA THR A 1039 -13.53 -0.83 -23.55
C THR A 1039 -13.66 -2.27 -23.01
N LEU A 1040 -13.65 -2.47 -21.69
CA LEU A 1040 -13.88 -3.78 -21.04
C LEU A 1040 -15.36 -4.18 -21.04
N ALA A 1041 -16.28 -3.21 -20.95
CA ALA A 1041 -17.70 -3.45 -21.16
C ALA A 1041 -18.01 -3.74 -22.65
N GLU A 1042 -17.27 -3.14 -23.59
CA GLU A 1042 -17.42 -3.37 -25.03
C GLU A 1042 -16.73 -4.66 -25.53
N THR A 1043 -15.72 -5.21 -24.83
CA THR A 1043 -14.98 -6.40 -25.31
C THR A 1043 -15.65 -7.74 -25.01
N SER A 1044 -16.58 -7.81 -24.05
CA SER A 1044 -17.44 -9.00 -23.89
C SER A 1044 -18.42 -9.13 -25.06
N ALA A 1045 -18.96 -8.00 -25.53
CA ALA A 1045 -19.76 -7.87 -26.74
C ALA A 1045 -18.92 -8.16 -28.00
N ALA A 1046 -17.74 -7.54 -28.13
CA ALA A 1046 -16.86 -7.71 -29.30
C ALA A 1046 -16.32 -9.15 -29.50
N ARG A 1047 -16.25 -9.99 -28.45
CA ARG A 1047 -15.74 -11.38 -28.56
C ARG A 1047 -16.79 -12.41 -29.01
N ALA A 1048 -18.07 -12.14 -28.86
CA ALA A 1048 -19.12 -13.04 -29.36
C ALA A 1048 -19.29 -12.94 -30.89
N GLY A 1049 -18.97 -11.80 -31.51
CA GLY A 1049 -18.89 -11.65 -32.97
C GLY A 1049 -17.76 -12.47 -33.60
N ALA A 1050 -16.60 -12.53 -32.94
CA ALA A 1050 -15.43 -13.30 -33.41
C ALA A 1050 -15.64 -14.84 -33.38
N PHE A 1051 -16.65 -15.35 -32.66
CA PHE A 1051 -16.97 -16.78 -32.64
C PHE A 1051 -17.38 -17.29 -34.03
N PHE A 1052 -18.10 -16.48 -34.81
CA PHE A 1052 -18.58 -16.86 -36.14
C PHE A 1052 -17.60 -16.48 -37.27
N GLU A 1053 -16.53 -15.76 -36.96
CA GLU A 1053 -15.51 -15.37 -37.95
C GLU A 1053 -14.79 -16.60 -38.50
N GLY A 1054 -14.91 -16.81 -39.82
CA GLY A 1054 -14.37 -18.00 -40.50
C GLY A 1054 -15.07 -19.32 -40.18
N ALA A 1055 -16.16 -19.32 -39.40
CA ALA A 1055 -16.85 -20.53 -38.99
C ALA A 1055 -17.76 -21.10 -40.11
N SER A 1056 -17.81 -22.42 -40.23
CA SER A 1056 -18.71 -23.12 -41.15
C SER A 1056 -19.46 -24.25 -40.45
N TYR A 1057 -20.69 -24.56 -40.86
CA TYR A 1057 -21.45 -25.66 -40.27
C TYR A 1057 -20.97 -27.01 -40.82
N THR A 1058 -20.86 -28.01 -39.94
CA THR A 1058 -20.63 -29.40 -40.36
C THR A 1058 -21.82 -29.92 -41.18
N GLY A 1059 -21.59 -30.90 -42.08
CA GLY A 1059 -22.66 -31.54 -42.86
C GLY A 1059 -23.77 -32.17 -41.98
N LYS A 1060 -23.41 -32.61 -40.76
CA LYS A 1060 -24.35 -33.07 -39.73
C LYS A 1060 -25.33 -31.96 -39.33
N VAL A 1061 -24.82 -30.77 -39.01
CA VAL A 1061 -25.64 -29.62 -38.60
C VAL A 1061 -26.47 -29.10 -39.77
N ILE A 1062 -25.91 -29.05 -40.98
CA ILE A 1062 -26.65 -28.65 -42.19
C ILE A 1062 -27.85 -29.59 -42.46
N ASN A 1063 -27.66 -30.90 -42.31
CA ASN A 1063 -28.76 -31.86 -42.47
C ASN A 1063 -29.83 -31.72 -41.38
N GLN A 1064 -29.45 -31.40 -40.15
CA GLN A 1064 -30.40 -31.07 -39.07
C GLN A 1064 -31.18 -29.78 -39.36
N MET A 1065 -30.53 -28.76 -39.92
CA MET A 1065 -31.18 -27.51 -40.32
C MET A 1065 -32.24 -27.70 -41.42
N ASN A 1066 -32.09 -28.71 -42.26
CA ASN A 1066 -33.00 -29.00 -43.38
C ASN A 1066 -34.11 -30.00 -43.03
N ALA A 1067 -34.14 -30.54 -41.81
CA ALA A 1067 -35.16 -31.48 -41.37
C ALA A 1067 -36.49 -30.76 -41.06
N ALA A 1068 -37.55 -31.07 -41.82
CA ALA A 1068 -38.86 -30.47 -41.65
C ALA A 1068 -39.47 -30.79 -40.26
N GLY A 1069 -39.63 -29.77 -39.42
CA GLY A 1069 -40.30 -29.88 -38.11
C GLY A 1069 -39.40 -29.62 -36.90
N ASP A 1070 -38.10 -29.42 -37.08
CA ASP A 1070 -37.18 -29.11 -35.99
C ASP A 1070 -37.05 -27.60 -35.76
N LEU A 1071 -38.00 -27.06 -34.97
CA LEU A 1071 -38.00 -25.65 -34.56
C LEU A 1071 -36.82 -25.29 -33.63
N TYR A 1072 -36.10 -26.27 -33.08
CA TYR A 1072 -34.98 -26.06 -32.16
C TYR A 1072 -33.62 -25.98 -32.90
N HIS A 1073 -33.54 -26.50 -34.13
CA HIS A 1073 -32.30 -26.52 -34.93
C HIS A 1073 -32.35 -25.70 -36.25
N GLY A 1074 -33.52 -25.29 -36.75
CA GLY A 1074 -33.67 -24.50 -37.99
C GLY A 1074 -33.69 -22.98 -37.79
N PHE A 1075 -32.77 -22.21 -38.40
CA PHE A 1075 -32.86 -20.73 -38.47
C PHE A 1075 -32.24 -20.15 -39.75
N PRO A 1076 -32.81 -19.05 -40.29
CA PRO A 1076 -32.14 -17.98 -41.03
C PRO A 1076 -32.31 -16.59 -40.33
N SER A 1077 -31.60 -15.49 -40.58
CA SER A 1077 -30.44 -15.14 -41.42
C SER A 1077 -29.57 -14.02 -40.78
N LEU A 1078 -29.78 -13.68 -39.50
CA LEU A 1078 -28.98 -12.68 -38.78
C LEU A 1078 -28.72 -13.16 -37.36
N VAL A 1079 -27.54 -13.74 -37.17
CA VAL A 1079 -26.97 -14.07 -35.85
C VAL A 1079 -26.32 -12.82 -35.22
N ASP A 1080 -26.17 -11.74 -36.00
CA ASP A 1080 -25.07 -10.79 -35.82
C ASP A 1080 -25.35 -9.54 -34.98
N ASP A 1081 -26.47 -9.46 -34.26
CA ASP A 1081 -26.71 -8.30 -33.38
C ASP A 1081 -26.89 -8.66 -31.91
N VAL A 1082 -27.58 -9.77 -31.59
CA VAL A 1082 -27.86 -10.13 -30.19
C VAL A 1082 -26.74 -10.99 -29.61
N ALA A 1083 -26.18 -11.91 -30.40
CA ALA A 1083 -25.02 -12.71 -29.99
C ALA A 1083 -23.82 -11.79 -29.71
N ALA A 1084 -23.55 -10.81 -30.59
CA ALA A 1084 -22.49 -9.82 -30.44
C ALA A 1084 -22.71 -8.80 -29.29
N LYS A 1085 -23.89 -8.72 -28.67
CA LYS A 1085 -24.17 -7.77 -27.58
C LYS A 1085 -24.38 -8.43 -26.22
N SER A 1086 -24.72 -9.72 -26.20
CA SER A 1086 -25.15 -10.42 -24.97
C SER A 1086 -24.74 -11.90 -24.89
N GLY A 1087 -23.96 -12.40 -25.85
CA GLY A 1087 -23.45 -13.77 -25.86
C GLY A 1087 -22.25 -13.95 -24.91
N GLN A 1088 -22.19 -15.09 -24.23
CA GLN A 1088 -21.06 -15.55 -23.43
C GLN A 1088 -20.39 -16.72 -24.11
N TRP A 1089 -19.11 -16.58 -24.47
CA TRP A 1089 -18.29 -17.65 -25.03
C TRP A 1089 -17.24 -18.14 -24.03
N PHE A 1090 -16.98 -19.44 -24.04
CA PHE A 1090 -16.00 -20.12 -23.19
C PHE A 1090 -15.37 -21.33 -23.90
N LEU A 1091 -14.19 -21.78 -23.45
CA LEU A 1091 -13.56 -23.03 -23.90
C LEU A 1091 -13.94 -24.17 -22.95
N ARG A 1092 -14.35 -25.33 -23.49
CA ARG A 1092 -14.64 -26.54 -22.71
C ARG A 1092 -14.01 -27.78 -23.35
N ALA A 1093 -13.39 -28.62 -22.52
CA ALA A 1093 -12.98 -29.95 -22.94
C ALA A 1093 -14.22 -30.84 -23.16
N GLY A 1094 -14.33 -31.45 -24.33
CA GLY A 1094 -15.32 -32.46 -24.65
C GLY A 1094 -15.02 -33.78 -23.94
N LYS A 1095 -15.97 -34.73 -23.99
CA LYS A 1095 -15.79 -36.08 -23.41
C LYS A 1095 -14.73 -36.91 -24.15
N ASP A 1096 -14.30 -36.45 -25.31
CA ASP A 1096 -13.21 -36.97 -26.15
C ASP A 1096 -11.84 -36.36 -25.81
N GLY A 1097 -11.77 -35.40 -24.88
CA GLY A 1097 -10.53 -34.76 -24.45
C GLY A 1097 -10.09 -33.56 -25.31
N GLU A 1098 -10.81 -33.27 -26.39
CA GLU A 1098 -10.55 -32.11 -27.26
C GLU A 1098 -11.19 -30.84 -26.69
N VAL A 1099 -10.54 -29.69 -26.88
CA VAL A 1099 -11.07 -28.40 -26.38
C VAL A 1099 -11.92 -27.74 -27.46
N TYR A 1100 -13.20 -27.52 -27.14
CA TYR A 1100 -14.16 -26.87 -28.02
C TYR A 1100 -14.45 -25.43 -27.58
N GLN A 1101 -14.75 -24.59 -28.55
CA GLN A 1101 -15.27 -23.24 -28.38
C GLN A 1101 -16.79 -23.32 -28.20
N TRP A 1102 -17.34 -22.83 -27.09
CA TRP A 1102 -18.78 -22.86 -26.79
C TRP A 1102 -19.32 -21.44 -26.68
N LEU A 1103 -20.38 -21.11 -27.40
CA LEU A 1103 -21.08 -19.82 -27.30
C LEU A 1103 -22.50 -20.05 -26.81
N THR A 1104 -22.88 -19.31 -25.77
CA THR A 1104 -24.27 -19.25 -25.28
C THR A 1104 -24.81 -17.83 -25.45
N ALA A 1105 -26.02 -17.67 -25.97
CA ALA A 1105 -26.63 -16.33 -26.15
C ALA A 1105 -28.13 -16.36 -25.83
N PRO A 1106 -28.65 -15.43 -25.03
CA PRO A 1106 -30.09 -15.35 -24.80
C PRO A 1106 -30.79 -14.97 -26.11
N GLY A 1107 -31.96 -15.55 -26.35
CA GLY A 1107 -32.74 -15.18 -27.52
C GLY A 1107 -34.15 -15.76 -27.51
N THR A 1108 -34.88 -15.51 -28.58
CA THR A 1108 -36.28 -15.90 -28.69
C THR A 1108 -36.55 -16.59 -30.02
N ILE A 1109 -37.39 -17.62 -29.98
CA ILE A 1109 -37.94 -18.25 -31.19
C ILE A 1109 -39.43 -17.99 -31.30
N GLU A 1110 -39.88 -17.74 -32.52
CA GLU A 1110 -41.30 -17.68 -32.81
C GLU A 1110 -41.79 -19.09 -33.16
N THR A 1111 -42.71 -19.61 -32.36
CA THR A 1111 -43.35 -20.90 -32.62
C THR A 1111 -44.80 -20.67 -33.04
N LYS A 1112 -45.46 -21.71 -33.57
CA LYS A 1112 -46.92 -21.69 -33.81
C LYS A 1112 -47.78 -21.39 -32.56
N LYS A 1113 -47.18 -21.38 -31.35
CA LYS A 1113 -47.82 -21.11 -30.07
C LYS A 1113 -47.40 -19.77 -29.43
N GLY A 1114 -46.61 -18.95 -30.12
CA GLY A 1114 -46.09 -17.67 -29.62
C GLY A 1114 -44.57 -17.62 -29.46
N ILE A 1115 -44.07 -16.52 -28.91
CA ILE A 1115 -42.64 -16.24 -28.70
C ILE A 1115 -42.15 -16.99 -27.46
N VAL A 1116 -41.15 -17.85 -27.62
CA VAL A 1116 -40.51 -18.60 -26.53
C VAL A 1116 -39.13 -18.02 -26.26
N LYS A 1117 -38.85 -17.65 -25.01
CA LYS A 1117 -37.53 -17.17 -24.56
C LYS A 1117 -36.65 -18.33 -24.13
N GLY A 1118 -35.38 -18.31 -24.50
CA GLY A 1118 -34.43 -19.37 -24.19
C GLY A 1118 -32.99 -18.93 -24.45
N VAL A 1119 -32.08 -19.89 -24.49
CA VAL A 1119 -30.64 -19.71 -24.69
C VAL A 1119 -30.19 -20.51 -25.89
N PHE A 1120 -29.62 -19.82 -26.87
CA PHE A 1120 -28.88 -20.43 -27.96
C PHE A 1120 -27.55 -20.98 -27.46
N GLU A 1121 -27.18 -22.16 -27.92
CA GLU A 1121 -25.90 -22.82 -27.66
C GLU A 1121 -25.26 -23.23 -28.99
N TYR A 1122 -23.99 -22.89 -29.19
CA TYR A 1122 -23.19 -23.26 -30.36
C TYR A 1122 -21.85 -23.84 -29.90
N ILE A 1123 -21.40 -24.91 -30.54
CA ILE A 1123 -20.08 -25.51 -30.29
C ILE A 1123 -19.30 -25.54 -31.59
N LYS A 1124 -18.12 -24.91 -31.57
CA LYS A 1124 -17.15 -24.85 -32.66
C LYS A 1124 -15.91 -25.65 -32.27
N ASP A 1125 -15.50 -26.55 -33.16
CA ASP A 1125 -14.31 -27.38 -32.96
C ASP A 1125 -13.02 -26.64 -33.32
N SER A 1126 -11.88 -27.30 -33.07
CA SER A 1126 -10.53 -26.77 -33.33
C SER A 1126 -10.25 -26.53 -34.81
N SER A 1127 -11.04 -27.12 -35.73
CA SER A 1127 -10.95 -26.88 -37.17
C SER A 1127 -11.76 -25.66 -37.64
N GLY A 1128 -12.48 -25.01 -36.72
CA GLY A 1128 -13.35 -23.88 -37.02
C GLY A 1128 -14.74 -24.28 -37.50
N GLN A 1129 -15.13 -25.56 -37.42
CA GLN A 1129 -16.47 -26.00 -37.81
C GLN A 1129 -17.43 -26.05 -36.61
N ILE A 1130 -18.67 -25.61 -36.82
CA ILE A 1130 -19.75 -25.69 -35.84
C ILE A 1130 -20.38 -27.09 -35.93
N ASN A 1131 -20.15 -27.89 -34.89
CA ASN A 1131 -20.52 -29.31 -34.82
C ASN A 1131 -21.76 -29.57 -33.95
N HIS A 1132 -22.19 -28.59 -33.18
CA HIS A 1132 -23.40 -28.61 -32.37
C HIS A 1132 -24.04 -27.24 -32.29
N ARG A 1133 -25.37 -27.25 -32.27
CA ARG A 1133 -26.21 -26.08 -32.17
C ARG A 1133 -27.51 -26.48 -31.49
N LEU A 1134 -27.99 -25.72 -30.51
CA LEU A 1134 -29.23 -26.00 -29.80
C LEU A 1134 -29.89 -24.71 -29.28
N PHE A 1135 -31.22 -24.66 -29.21
CA PHE A 1135 -31.96 -23.63 -28.47
C PHE A 1135 -32.56 -24.27 -27.21
N ASN A 1136 -32.01 -23.94 -26.04
CA ASN A 1136 -32.46 -24.44 -24.75
C ASN A 1136 -33.53 -23.50 -24.17
N VAL A 1137 -34.69 -24.06 -23.83
CA VAL A 1137 -35.70 -23.34 -23.05
C VAL A 1137 -35.49 -23.74 -21.58
N PRO A 1138 -35.24 -22.80 -20.65
CA PRO A 1138 -35.09 -23.11 -19.24
C PRO A 1138 -36.36 -23.69 -18.61
#